data_AF-A0A6B8RSE4-F1
#
_entry.id   AF-A0A6B8RSE4-F1
#
_cell.length_a   1.000
_cell.length_b   1.000
_cell.length_c   1.000
_cell.angle_alpha   90.00
_cell.angle_beta   90.00
_cell.angle_gamma   90.00
#
_symmetry.space_group_name_H-M   'P 1'
#
loop_
_entity.id
_entity.type
_entity.pdbx_description
1 polymer ?
#
loop_
_entity_poly.entity_id
_entity_poly.type
_entity_poly.pdbx_seq_one_letter_code
_entity_poly.pdbx_strand_id
1 'polypeptide(L)'
;MNKKLKSVMSMLVVMILVLSVFAGCTNSDKEASSPSISPASTANASTEPASVEATPAEATPVAANETNDINAHPWIDNPDADTSDLPTWTGKQLKLTYWQAEGTGGLGKKKSANDVVTPEVQRVTGVTIDEDNSIDNGGQSWDIKLSQLTAANDYPDMVWNAQDLKKLVDANKLYDLTELIPKYAPNLQKMYDTFLKPTEMYKKYSLPFGIYENLYADTDHDPSVDLAKYSVFNPPVDSLGYIWVRDDVIKKLYPSAKSEKEIQDMYVQKGAFTKEEILDVPINSSDDFIKMLYNIKDLQLKEGNKPVSPFFVSTGTDNWPLMAVMMAILEGRMDTDYYTYFDKKDQKLAYLFKQPAFREDVKLMNKLVIDGVASKEGLLDPNEVFNEKLKNGLYAVTYAWMTPDNAGLEAAGKPYKYRKVYLNIPQKTDEFLRYKSNVGSRSGLYIFKDSVAPEDLPQILRWYDYMVSQSAEKLRSWGPKSAGLFDEVSGSRVFKDKELADNMVYQTQNGKALQYNLGDSTTITAPTGGLMVTFMNQNKSKFHPAVTYDRSVRTPAGADQAFSIGFTDPAIKVLANSPNIWVFGEVPSLQKAFAAKKALEDPLTKTLTAGSAAQFDKLYDDFLKSADKAGFTDAALAEGDKYFREHNVGGDGVDYMPNIK
;
A
#
# COMPACT_ATOMS: atom_id res chain seq x y z
N MET A 1 -6.38 -48.11 -0.75
CA MET A 1 -7.67 -47.99 -1.46
C MET A 1 -7.41 -47.57 -2.91
N ASN A 2 -7.88 -48.35 -3.90
CA ASN A 2 -7.36 -48.34 -5.29
C ASN A 2 -7.82 -47.11 -6.12
N LYS A 3 -6.90 -46.47 -6.87
CA LYS A 3 -7.09 -45.21 -7.63
C LYS A 3 -8.29 -45.23 -8.60
N LYS A 4 -8.67 -46.41 -9.12
CA LYS A 4 -9.83 -46.56 -10.02
C LYS A 4 -11.18 -46.31 -9.34
N LEU A 5 -11.30 -46.47 -8.01
CA LEU A 5 -12.57 -46.25 -7.30
C LEU A 5 -12.85 -44.76 -7.04
N LYS A 6 -11.80 -43.92 -6.92
CA LYS A 6 -11.94 -42.46 -6.76
C LYS A 6 -12.46 -41.78 -8.03
N SER A 7 -12.02 -42.24 -9.21
CA SER A 7 -12.44 -41.63 -10.48
C SER A 7 -13.91 -41.91 -10.83
N VAL A 8 -14.46 -43.05 -10.41
CA VAL A 8 -15.87 -43.41 -10.66
C VAL A 8 -16.81 -42.68 -9.70
N MET A 9 -16.40 -42.45 -8.43
CA MET A 9 -17.18 -41.64 -7.48
C MET A 9 -17.23 -40.16 -7.85
N SER A 10 -16.15 -39.58 -8.38
CA SER A 10 -16.15 -38.18 -8.82
C SER A 10 -17.06 -37.91 -10.03
N MET A 11 -17.22 -38.86 -10.96
CA MET A 11 -18.19 -38.71 -12.06
C MET A 11 -19.65 -38.80 -11.60
N LEU A 12 -19.94 -39.62 -10.58
CA LEU A 12 -21.29 -39.77 -10.03
C LEU A 12 -21.75 -38.54 -9.23
N VAL A 13 -20.83 -37.86 -8.53
CA VAL A 13 -21.15 -36.63 -7.78
C VAL A 13 -21.36 -35.43 -8.73
N VAL A 14 -20.62 -35.37 -9.84
CA VAL A 14 -20.80 -34.31 -10.86
C VAL A 14 -22.10 -34.49 -11.65
N MET A 15 -22.56 -35.73 -11.90
CA MET A 15 -23.85 -35.95 -12.55
C MET A 15 -25.07 -35.60 -11.68
N ILE A 16 -24.95 -35.68 -10.34
CA ILE A 16 -26.07 -35.35 -9.43
C ILE A 16 -26.20 -33.83 -9.22
N LEU A 17 -25.11 -33.06 -9.31
CA LEU A 17 -25.12 -31.60 -9.17
C LEU A 17 -25.62 -30.84 -10.41
N VAL A 18 -25.63 -31.48 -11.59
CA VAL A 18 -26.10 -30.86 -12.84
C VAL A 18 -27.62 -31.02 -13.05
N LEU A 19 -28.30 -31.85 -12.26
CA LEU A 19 -29.74 -32.10 -12.38
C LEU A 19 -30.63 -31.24 -11.46
N SER A 20 -30.07 -30.36 -10.63
CA SER A 20 -30.83 -29.54 -9.66
C SER A 20 -30.93 -28.04 -10.00
N VAL A 21 -30.56 -27.61 -11.21
CA VAL A 21 -30.57 -26.17 -11.60
C VAL A 21 -31.80 -25.77 -12.45
N PHE A 22 -32.76 -26.67 -12.66
CA PHE A 22 -34.03 -26.31 -13.32
C PHE A 22 -35.25 -26.72 -12.50
N ALA A 23 -35.61 -25.91 -11.50
CA ALA A 23 -37.00 -25.72 -11.06
C ALA A 23 -37.11 -24.60 -10.00
N GLY A 24 -37.94 -23.59 -10.28
CA GLY A 24 -38.75 -22.97 -9.23
C GLY A 24 -38.48 -21.50 -8.89
N CYS A 25 -38.92 -20.58 -9.75
CA CYS A 25 -39.49 -19.31 -9.28
C CYS A 25 -40.85 -19.57 -8.60
N THR A 26 -41.17 -18.92 -7.48
CA THR A 26 -42.43 -18.17 -7.18
C THR A 26 -42.65 -17.91 -5.68
N ASN A 27 -43.46 -16.89 -5.42
CA ASN A 27 -43.68 -16.10 -4.20
C ASN A 27 -44.48 -16.74 -3.04
N SER A 28 -44.38 -16.01 -1.92
CA SER A 28 -45.43 -15.59 -0.95
C SER A 28 -45.86 -16.46 0.24
N ASP A 29 -45.68 -15.83 1.41
CA ASP A 29 -46.61 -15.62 2.53
C ASP A 29 -46.87 -16.67 3.64
N LYS A 30 -46.68 -16.13 4.87
CA LYS A 30 -47.43 -16.26 6.14
C LYS A 30 -47.11 -17.35 7.19
N GLU A 31 -46.65 -16.79 8.32
CA GLU A 31 -47.10 -16.94 9.72
C GLU A 31 -46.85 -18.21 10.57
N ALA A 32 -46.18 -17.93 11.70
CA ALA A 32 -46.46 -18.35 13.08
C ALA A 32 -46.08 -19.77 13.55
N SER A 33 -45.07 -19.85 14.42
CA SER A 33 -45.25 -20.01 15.89
C SER A 33 -43.92 -20.39 16.58
N SER A 34 -43.57 -19.64 17.63
CA SER A 34 -42.60 -20.06 18.66
C SER A 34 -43.30 -21.03 19.64
N PRO A 35 -42.55 -21.83 20.43
CA PRO A 35 -42.16 -21.31 21.73
C PRO A 35 -40.76 -21.71 22.24
N SER A 36 -40.27 -20.81 23.08
CA SER A 36 -39.16 -20.87 24.03
C SER A 36 -39.11 -22.12 24.92
N ILE A 37 -37.91 -22.69 25.15
CA ILE A 37 -37.55 -23.37 26.41
C ILE A 37 -36.06 -23.14 26.77
N SER A 38 -35.85 -22.61 27.97
CA SER A 38 -34.73 -22.80 28.91
C SER A 38 -35.36 -22.66 30.31
N PRO A 39 -34.75 -23.05 31.46
CA PRO A 39 -33.47 -23.72 31.74
C PRO A 39 -33.56 -24.85 32.81
N ALA A 40 -32.45 -25.52 33.14
CA ALA A 40 -32.04 -26.05 34.48
C ALA A 40 -30.91 -27.08 34.30
N SER A 41 -29.66 -26.80 34.68
CA SER A 41 -29.04 -26.87 36.02
C SER A 41 -28.96 -28.28 36.64
N THR A 42 -27.74 -28.82 36.71
CA THR A 42 -27.29 -29.65 37.83
C THR A 42 -25.82 -29.34 38.11
N ALA A 43 -25.57 -28.78 39.28
CA ALA A 43 -24.26 -28.70 39.90
C ALA A 43 -23.96 -30.03 40.60
N ASN A 44 -22.70 -30.49 40.58
CA ASN A 44 -22.07 -31.01 41.78
C ASN A 44 -20.53 -30.98 41.71
N ALA A 45 -20.00 -30.14 42.60
CA ALA A 45 -18.80 -30.22 43.44
C ALA A 45 -17.61 -31.15 43.07
N SER A 46 -16.45 -30.46 43.02
CA SER A 46 -15.18 -30.76 43.68
C SER A 46 -14.44 -32.08 43.40
N THR A 47 -13.29 -31.93 42.73
CA THR A 47 -11.98 -32.29 43.30
C THR A 47 -10.89 -31.64 42.45
N GLU A 48 -10.07 -30.76 43.06
CA GLU A 48 -8.73 -30.43 42.58
C GLU A 48 -7.90 -31.70 42.43
N PRO A 49 -7.03 -31.76 41.42
CA PRO A 49 -5.71 -32.34 41.63
C PRO A 49 -4.63 -31.30 41.36
N ALA A 50 -3.86 -31.07 42.42
CA ALA A 50 -2.44 -30.73 42.46
C ALA A 50 -1.80 -30.15 41.18
N SER A 51 -1.36 -28.91 41.32
CA SER A 51 -0.24 -28.31 40.57
C SER A 51 0.91 -29.30 40.43
N VAL A 52 1.17 -29.75 39.20
CA VAL A 52 2.47 -30.26 38.82
C VAL A 52 3.14 -29.13 38.05
N GLU A 53 4.11 -28.47 38.69
CA GLU A 53 5.08 -27.64 37.99
C GLU A 53 5.73 -28.49 36.90
N ALA A 54 5.35 -28.25 35.64
CA ALA A 54 6.10 -28.74 34.51
C ALA A 54 7.33 -27.83 34.37
N THR A 55 8.45 -28.32 34.89
CA THR A 55 9.79 -27.84 34.56
C THR A 55 9.89 -27.60 33.05
N PRO A 56 10.39 -26.44 32.58
CA PRO A 56 10.62 -26.22 31.15
C PRO A 56 11.53 -27.32 30.63
N ALA A 57 11.12 -28.00 29.55
CA ALA A 57 12.02 -28.89 28.83
C ALA A 57 13.18 -28.04 28.31
N GLU A 58 14.37 -28.26 28.85
CA GLU A 58 15.63 -27.72 28.35
C GLU A 58 15.71 -28.00 26.85
N ALA A 59 15.89 -26.93 26.07
CA ALA A 59 16.23 -27.02 24.67
C ALA A 59 17.55 -27.80 24.55
N THR A 60 17.48 -29.00 23.99
CA THR A 60 18.67 -29.78 23.65
C THR A 60 19.57 -28.92 22.76
N PRO A 61 20.83 -28.65 23.14
CA PRO A 61 21.73 -27.91 22.27
C PRO A 61 22.03 -28.78 21.05
N VAL A 62 21.73 -28.25 19.86
CA VAL A 62 22.07 -28.89 18.59
C VAL A 62 23.59 -28.94 18.50
N ALA A 63 24.16 -30.13 18.72
CA ALA A 63 25.58 -30.37 18.48
C ALA A 63 25.86 -30.18 16.99
N ALA A 64 26.72 -29.21 16.68
CA ALA A 64 27.17 -28.94 15.32
C ALA A 64 28.00 -30.13 14.83
N ASN A 65 27.51 -30.84 13.81
CA ASN A 65 28.37 -31.67 12.98
C ASN A 65 29.16 -30.74 12.04
N GLU A 66 30.41 -30.46 12.42
CA GLU A 66 31.37 -29.57 11.74
C GLU A 66 31.94 -30.14 10.42
N THR A 67 31.13 -30.78 9.57
CA THR A 67 31.60 -31.25 8.26
C THR A 67 30.60 -30.91 7.17
N ASN A 68 30.58 -29.64 6.76
CA ASN A 68 30.19 -29.14 5.43
C ASN A 68 30.60 -27.65 5.30
N ASP A 69 31.82 -27.35 5.73
CA ASP A 69 32.47 -26.06 5.49
C ASP A 69 33.06 -26.06 4.07
N ILE A 70 32.24 -25.66 3.09
CA ILE A 70 32.73 -25.23 1.79
C ILE A 70 32.01 -23.93 1.43
N ASN A 71 32.69 -22.80 1.65
CA ASN A 71 32.34 -21.43 1.24
C ASN A 71 31.16 -20.78 1.98
N ALA A 72 31.47 -20.08 3.09
CA ALA A 72 30.52 -19.58 4.08
C ALA A 72 29.50 -18.57 3.55
N HIS A 73 29.92 -17.49 2.89
CA HIS A 73 29.03 -16.43 2.36
C HIS A 73 29.79 -15.62 1.29
N PRO A 74 29.89 -16.08 0.02
CA PRO A 74 30.78 -15.44 -0.96
C PRO A 74 30.41 -13.98 -1.29
N TRP A 75 29.15 -13.59 -1.09
CA TRP A 75 28.67 -12.20 -1.24
C TRP A 75 29.07 -11.27 -0.07
N ILE A 76 29.54 -11.83 1.06
CA ILE A 76 30.10 -11.03 2.17
C ILE A 76 31.56 -10.70 1.89
N ASP A 77 32.33 -11.69 1.41
CA ASP A 77 33.76 -11.53 1.11
C ASP A 77 33.98 -10.62 -0.10
N ASN A 78 33.02 -10.56 -1.02
CA ASN A 78 33.02 -9.67 -2.17
C ASN A 78 31.68 -8.92 -2.29
N PRO A 79 31.46 -7.86 -1.49
CA PRO A 79 30.20 -7.13 -1.48
C PRO A 79 29.89 -6.42 -2.80
N ASP A 80 30.89 -6.26 -3.68
CA ASP A 80 30.72 -5.63 -5.00
C ASP A 80 30.59 -6.65 -6.14
N ALA A 81 30.65 -7.96 -5.88
CA ALA A 81 30.48 -8.98 -6.92
C ALA A 81 29.12 -8.90 -7.60
N ASP A 82 29.10 -9.17 -8.90
CA ASP A 82 27.87 -9.62 -9.54
C ASP A 82 27.59 -11.05 -9.15
N THR A 83 26.31 -11.41 -9.15
CA THR A 83 25.90 -12.79 -8.89
C THR A 83 26.60 -13.79 -9.83
N SER A 84 26.82 -13.41 -11.10
CA SER A 84 27.52 -14.24 -12.09
C SER A 84 28.98 -14.53 -11.73
N ASP A 85 29.58 -13.72 -10.86
CA ASP A 85 30.96 -13.91 -10.37
C ASP A 85 31.00 -14.80 -9.12
N LEU A 86 29.83 -15.09 -8.50
CA LEU A 86 29.74 -15.94 -7.32
C LEU A 86 29.83 -17.43 -7.68
N PRO A 87 30.44 -18.26 -6.82
CA PRO A 87 30.55 -19.70 -7.04
C PRO A 87 29.16 -20.37 -7.08
N THR A 88 29.07 -21.46 -7.84
CA THR A 88 27.86 -22.29 -7.87
C THR A 88 27.76 -23.13 -6.60
N TRP A 89 26.58 -23.19 -5.99
CA TRP A 89 26.27 -24.05 -4.86
C TRP A 89 26.29 -25.53 -5.25
N THR A 90 27.11 -26.32 -4.55
CA THR A 90 27.28 -27.76 -4.78
C THR A 90 26.63 -28.64 -3.72
N GLY A 91 26.04 -28.03 -2.69
CA GLY A 91 25.39 -28.74 -1.58
C GLY A 91 23.97 -29.22 -1.91
N LYS A 92 23.21 -29.54 -0.86
CA LYS A 92 21.80 -29.96 -0.93
C LYS A 92 20.98 -28.92 -1.69
N GLN A 93 20.12 -29.38 -2.59
CA GLN A 93 19.14 -28.53 -3.27
C GLN A 93 17.85 -28.53 -2.46
N LEU A 94 17.36 -27.35 -2.08
CA LEU A 94 16.11 -27.18 -1.34
C LEU A 94 15.02 -26.62 -2.27
N LYS A 95 13.82 -27.20 -2.17
CA LYS A 95 12.63 -26.72 -2.87
C LYS A 95 11.55 -26.44 -1.83
N LEU A 96 11.35 -25.17 -1.48
CA LEU A 96 10.51 -24.74 -0.38
C LEU A 96 9.13 -24.29 -0.85
N THR A 97 8.11 -24.51 -0.03
CA THR A 97 6.74 -24.03 -0.20
C THR A 97 6.47 -22.87 0.76
N TYR A 98 5.53 -22.00 0.43
CA TYR A 98 5.13 -20.93 1.36
C TYR A 98 3.61 -20.74 1.40
N TRP A 99 3.16 -20.10 2.48
CA TRP A 99 1.80 -19.61 2.66
C TRP A 99 1.76 -18.07 2.57
N GLN A 100 1.06 -17.54 1.56
CA GLN A 100 0.67 -16.14 1.47
C GLN A 100 -0.51 -15.89 2.43
N ALA A 101 -0.26 -15.25 3.57
CA ALA A 101 -1.25 -15.12 4.63
C ALA A 101 -1.97 -13.77 4.68
N GLU A 102 -1.55 -12.81 3.88
CA GLU A 102 -2.14 -11.47 3.86
C GLU A 102 -3.51 -11.46 3.16
N GLY A 103 -4.46 -10.74 3.77
CA GLY A 103 -5.82 -10.59 3.24
C GLY A 103 -6.58 -11.91 3.17
N THR A 104 -7.52 -12.02 2.24
CA THR A 104 -8.29 -13.26 1.98
C THR A 104 -7.71 -14.07 0.81
N GLY A 105 -6.50 -13.77 0.34
CA GLY A 105 -5.90 -14.33 -0.86
C GLY A 105 -6.23 -13.52 -2.13
N GLY A 106 -5.95 -14.08 -3.31
CA GLY A 106 -6.27 -13.44 -4.60
C GLY A 106 -5.21 -12.49 -5.16
N LEU A 107 -3.98 -12.52 -4.62
CA LEU A 107 -2.84 -11.90 -5.29
C LEU A 107 -2.47 -12.74 -6.52
N GLY A 108 -2.55 -12.13 -7.71
CA GLY A 108 -2.30 -12.85 -8.96
C GLY A 108 -0.85 -13.34 -9.07
N LYS A 109 -0.66 -14.65 -9.29
CA LYS A 109 0.65 -15.24 -9.62
C LYS A 109 1.04 -14.86 -11.06
N LYS A 110 1.74 -13.75 -11.26
CA LYS A 110 2.30 -13.42 -12.57
C LYS A 110 3.57 -14.26 -12.81
N LYS A 111 3.58 -15.09 -13.86
CA LYS A 111 4.76 -15.88 -14.25
C LYS A 111 5.54 -15.14 -15.33
N SER A 112 6.86 -15.09 -15.17
CA SER A 112 7.78 -14.56 -16.18
C SER A 112 7.88 -15.54 -17.36
N ALA A 113 7.99 -15.00 -18.58
CA ALA A 113 8.16 -15.81 -19.79
C ALA A 113 9.62 -16.22 -20.02
N ASN A 114 10.57 -15.37 -19.60
CA ASN A 114 12.01 -15.53 -19.80
C ASN A 114 12.76 -15.25 -18.48
N ASP A 115 12.40 -15.95 -17.41
CA ASP A 115 12.98 -15.74 -16.08
C ASP A 115 14.50 -15.97 -16.06
N VAL A 116 15.27 -14.91 -15.81
CA VAL A 116 16.73 -14.96 -15.68
C VAL A 116 17.21 -14.83 -14.23
N VAL A 117 16.28 -14.65 -13.28
CA VAL A 117 16.60 -14.34 -11.88
C VAL A 117 16.52 -15.59 -11.03
N THR A 118 15.41 -16.32 -11.07
CA THR A 118 15.21 -17.51 -10.22
C THR A 118 16.27 -18.60 -10.45
N PRO A 119 16.66 -18.94 -11.70
CA PRO A 119 17.70 -19.93 -11.93
C PRO A 119 19.06 -19.51 -11.35
N GLU A 120 19.35 -18.20 -11.34
CA GLU A 120 20.60 -17.68 -10.80
C GLU A 120 20.63 -17.69 -9.28
N VAL A 121 19.51 -17.38 -8.62
CA VAL A 121 19.33 -17.55 -7.16
C VAL A 121 19.53 -19.02 -6.78
N GLN A 122 18.93 -19.96 -7.53
CA GLN A 122 19.16 -21.38 -7.31
C GLN A 122 20.63 -21.74 -7.49
N ARG A 123 21.28 -21.24 -8.55
CA ARG A 123 22.69 -21.55 -8.83
C ARG A 123 23.59 -21.17 -7.66
N VAL A 124 23.38 -20.01 -7.04
CA VAL A 124 24.26 -19.50 -5.97
C VAL A 124 23.89 -19.99 -4.57
N THR A 125 22.64 -20.41 -4.33
CA THR A 125 22.17 -20.77 -2.97
C THR A 125 21.69 -22.23 -2.83
N GLY A 126 21.41 -22.90 -3.94
CA GLY A 126 20.74 -24.21 -3.97
C GLY A 126 19.28 -24.18 -3.55
N VAL A 127 18.68 -23.02 -3.34
CA VAL A 127 17.29 -22.88 -2.87
C VAL A 127 16.39 -22.42 -4.01
N THR A 128 15.23 -23.06 -4.11
CA THR A 128 14.13 -22.70 -5.03
C THR A 128 12.80 -22.69 -4.30
N ILE A 129 11.83 -21.97 -4.83
CA ILE A 129 10.45 -21.98 -4.32
C ILE A 129 9.54 -22.76 -5.25
N ASP A 130 8.73 -23.65 -4.67
CA ASP A 130 7.69 -24.40 -5.35
C ASP A 130 6.40 -23.59 -5.44
N GLU A 131 6.28 -22.77 -6.47
CA GLU A 131 5.11 -21.90 -6.65
C GLU A 131 3.81 -22.66 -6.87
N ASP A 132 3.88 -23.83 -7.50
CA ASP A 132 2.71 -24.62 -7.86
C ASP A 132 2.09 -25.27 -6.62
N ASN A 133 2.91 -25.56 -5.60
CA ASN A 133 2.47 -26.11 -4.32
C ASN A 133 2.36 -25.06 -3.19
N SER A 134 2.79 -23.83 -3.42
CA SER A 134 2.61 -22.72 -2.46
C SER A 134 1.17 -22.19 -2.48
N ILE A 135 0.66 -21.83 -1.30
CA ILE A 135 -0.77 -21.58 -1.05
C ILE A 135 -1.04 -20.14 -0.62
N ASP A 136 -2.29 -19.71 -0.78
CA ASP A 136 -2.84 -18.51 -0.15
C ASP A 136 -4.06 -18.86 0.72
N ASN A 137 -4.75 -17.84 1.21
CA ASN A 137 -5.97 -18.00 2.00
C ASN A 137 -7.19 -18.47 1.18
N GLY A 138 -7.12 -18.53 -0.15
CA GLY A 138 -8.16 -19.15 -0.99
C GLY A 138 -9.56 -18.53 -0.86
N GLY A 139 -9.65 -17.22 -0.64
CA GLY A 139 -10.89 -16.48 -0.40
C GLY A 139 -11.39 -16.52 1.06
N GLN A 140 -10.66 -17.19 1.96
CA GLN A 140 -11.04 -17.35 3.37
C GLN A 140 -10.34 -16.34 4.26
N SER A 141 -10.85 -16.15 5.49
CA SER A 141 -10.11 -15.40 6.51
C SER A 141 -8.90 -16.20 7.00
N TRP A 142 -7.91 -15.50 7.53
CA TRP A 142 -6.72 -16.08 8.16
C TRP A 142 -7.06 -17.17 9.18
N ASP A 143 -8.00 -16.91 10.10
CA ASP A 143 -8.33 -17.87 11.17
C ASP A 143 -8.91 -19.18 10.63
N ILE A 144 -9.74 -19.11 9.57
CA ILE A 144 -10.30 -20.30 8.93
C ILE A 144 -9.19 -21.10 8.25
N LYS A 145 -8.31 -20.41 7.51
CA LYS A 145 -7.20 -21.06 6.81
C LYS A 145 -6.23 -21.69 7.81
N LEU A 146 -5.85 -20.97 8.85
CA LEU A 146 -5.00 -21.47 9.94
C LEU A 146 -5.60 -22.72 10.58
N SER A 147 -6.90 -22.71 10.87
CA SER A 147 -7.61 -23.85 11.47
C SER A 147 -7.55 -25.09 10.56
N GLN A 148 -7.68 -24.91 9.24
CA GLN A 148 -7.56 -26.02 8.28
C GLN A 148 -6.15 -26.59 8.23
N LEU A 149 -5.12 -25.74 8.12
CA LEU A 149 -3.72 -26.18 8.10
C LEU A 149 -3.37 -26.91 9.39
N THR A 150 -3.85 -26.42 10.53
CA THR A 150 -3.67 -27.03 11.85
C THR A 150 -4.35 -28.39 11.95
N ALA A 151 -5.61 -28.51 11.50
CA ALA A 151 -6.37 -29.76 11.56
C ALA A 151 -5.81 -30.83 10.60
N ALA A 152 -5.30 -30.42 9.44
CA ALA A 152 -4.66 -31.31 8.47
C ALA A 152 -3.20 -31.64 8.82
N ASN A 153 -2.58 -30.86 9.72
CA ASN A 153 -1.14 -30.85 9.96
C ASN A 153 -0.35 -30.68 8.64
N ASP A 154 -0.81 -29.77 7.79
CA ASP A 154 -0.34 -29.56 6.42
C ASP A 154 0.18 -28.12 6.27
N TYR A 155 1.19 -27.76 7.07
CA TYR A 155 1.82 -26.45 7.01
C TYR A 155 2.85 -26.42 5.86
N PRO A 156 2.91 -25.33 5.07
CA PRO A 156 4.05 -25.10 4.17
C PRO A 156 5.37 -24.92 4.94
N ASP A 157 6.48 -24.80 4.22
CA ASP A 157 7.79 -24.57 4.86
C ASP A 157 7.87 -23.20 5.54
N MET A 158 7.20 -22.20 4.96
CA MET A 158 7.22 -20.82 5.43
C MET A 158 5.84 -20.16 5.37
N VAL A 159 5.62 -19.11 6.15
CA VAL A 159 4.46 -18.22 6.03
C VAL A 159 4.93 -16.78 5.87
N TRP A 160 4.33 -16.07 4.92
CA TRP A 160 4.57 -14.64 4.69
C TRP A 160 3.34 -13.83 5.11
N ASN A 161 3.55 -12.78 5.88
CA ASN A 161 2.52 -11.86 6.39
C ASN A 161 1.44 -12.54 7.23
N ALA A 162 1.88 -13.33 8.23
CA ALA A 162 0.99 -13.87 9.24
C ALA A 162 0.21 -12.74 9.95
N GLN A 163 -1.13 -12.78 9.88
CA GLN A 163 -1.99 -11.71 10.43
C GLN A 163 -2.00 -11.69 11.97
N ASP A 164 -1.77 -12.86 12.58
CA ASP A 164 -1.68 -13.02 14.03
C ASP A 164 -0.51 -13.95 14.34
N LEU A 165 0.70 -13.37 14.38
CA LEU A 165 1.93 -14.09 14.69
C LEU A 165 1.88 -14.75 16.07
N LYS A 166 1.23 -14.10 17.04
CA LYS A 166 1.16 -14.57 18.43
C LYS A 166 0.54 -15.96 18.51
N LYS A 167 -0.54 -16.23 17.76
CA LYS A 167 -1.16 -17.57 17.69
C LYS A 167 -0.18 -18.66 17.26
N LEU A 168 0.69 -18.37 16.29
CA LEU A 168 1.67 -19.35 15.80
C LEU A 168 2.82 -19.56 16.80
N VAL A 169 3.24 -18.49 17.48
CA VAL A 169 4.28 -18.53 18.53
C VAL A 169 3.77 -19.30 19.75
N ASP A 170 2.58 -18.96 20.26
CA ASP A 170 1.95 -19.64 21.41
C ASP A 170 1.74 -21.14 21.13
N ALA A 171 1.45 -21.50 19.88
CA ALA A 171 1.31 -22.88 19.44
C ALA A 171 2.66 -23.59 19.15
N ASN A 172 3.80 -22.93 19.39
CA ASN A 172 5.16 -23.42 19.15
C ASN A 172 5.40 -23.90 17.70
N LYS A 173 4.78 -23.24 16.71
CA LYS A 173 4.85 -23.67 15.30
C LYS A 173 6.05 -23.09 14.54
N LEU A 174 6.68 -22.03 15.04
CA LEU A 174 7.72 -21.29 14.32
C LEU A 174 9.10 -21.43 14.98
N TYR A 175 10.15 -21.44 14.15
CA TYR A 175 11.54 -21.37 14.61
C TYR A 175 11.85 -20.05 15.31
N ASP A 176 12.51 -20.14 16.46
CA ASP A 176 13.18 -18.99 17.07
C ASP A 176 14.54 -18.84 16.37
N LEU A 177 14.74 -17.70 15.73
CA LEU A 177 15.88 -17.39 14.88
C LEU A 177 16.91 -16.50 15.60
N THR A 178 16.70 -16.16 16.87
CA THR A 178 17.51 -15.19 17.64
C THR A 178 19.00 -15.51 17.59
N GLU A 179 19.37 -16.77 17.87
CA GLU A 179 20.76 -17.22 17.88
C GLU A 179 21.27 -17.59 16.47
N LEU A 180 20.35 -17.80 15.51
CA LEU A 180 20.67 -18.28 14.17
C LEU A 180 20.94 -17.14 13.19
N ILE A 181 20.24 -16.01 13.30
CA ILE A 181 20.42 -14.84 12.44
C ILE A 181 21.86 -14.30 12.51
N PRO A 182 22.44 -14.02 13.70
CA PRO A 182 23.83 -13.54 13.78
C PRO A 182 24.84 -14.51 13.17
N LYS A 183 24.54 -15.82 13.19
CA LYS A 183 25.45 -16.88 12.73
C LYS A 183 25.37 -17.15 11.22
N TYR A 184 24.16 -17.09 10.66
CA TYR A 184 23.90 -17.55 9.30
C TYR A 184 23.37 -16.45 8.36
N ALA A 185 22.96 -15.30 8.91
CA ALA A 185 22.49 -14.15 8.13
C ALA A 185 23.04 -12.80 8.66
N PRO A 186 24.36 -12.59 8.60
CA PRO A 186 25.00 -11.38 9.13
C PRO A 186 24.68 -10.08 8.36
N ASN A 187 24.38 -10.13 7.06
CA ASN A 187 23.87 -8.94 6.36
C ASN A 187 22.50 -8.58 6.93
N LEU A 188 21.63 -9.57 7.13
CA LEU A 188 20.33 -9.34 7.76
C LEU A 188 20.48 -8.79 9.19
N GLN A 189 21.41 -9.32 9.98
CA GLN A 189 21.71 -8.79 11.32
C GLN A 189 22.09 -7.31 11.28
N LYS A 190 23.01 -6.92 10.38
CA LYS A 190 23.40 -5.51 10.20
C LYS A 190 22.19 -4.63 9.88
N MET A 191 21.25 -5.14 9.09
CA MET A 191 20.03 -4.42 8.76
C MET A 191 19.07 -4.28 9.95
N TYR A 192 18.95 -5.31 10.80
CA TYR A 192 18.21 -5.20 12.06
C TYR A 192 18.76 -4.08 12.94
N ASP A 193 20.07 -4.02 13.08
CA ASP A 193 20.75 -3.04 13.94
C ASP A 193 20.64 -1.61 13.39
N THR A 194 20.55 -1.46 12.07
CA THR A 194 20.53 -0.15 11.41
C THR A 194 19.11 0.41 11.27
N PHE A 195 18.12 -0.42 10.90
CA PHE A 195 16.81 0.07 10.43
C PHE A 195 15.61 -0.38 11.25
N LEU A 196 15.71 -1.46 12.02
CA LEU A 196 14.53 -2.00 12.70
C LEU A 196 14.49 -1.61 14.18
N LYS A 197 13.49 -0.80 14.53
CA LYS A 197 13.10 -0.65 15.93
C LYS A 197 12.49 -1.97 16.42
N PRO A 198 13.05 -2.60 17.46
CA PRO A 198 12.59 -3.91 17.92
C PRO A 198 11.24 -3.79 18.60
N THR A 199 10.30 -4.69 18.29
CA THR A 199 9.64 -5.36 19.42
C THR A 199 10.29 -6.73 19.57
N GLU A 200 10.51 -7.15 20.81
CA GLU A 200 11.19 -8.41 21.12
C GLU A 200 10.54 -9.61 20.42
N MET A 201 9.24 -9.58 20.16
CA MET A 201 8.52 -10.67 19.52
C MET A 201 8.88 -10.82 18.03
N TYR A 202 8.98 -9.73 17.26
CA TYR A 202 9.30 -9.84 15.83
C TYR A 202 10.76 -10.21 15.58
N LYS A 203 11.69 -9.71 16.40
CA LYS A 203 13.12 -10.07 16.28
C LYS A 203 13.38 -11.57 16.41
N LYS A 204 12.58 -12.26 17.23
CA LYS A 204 12.80 -13.68 17.57
C LYS A 204 12.35 -14.64 16.48
N TYR A 205 11.34 -14.27 15.68
CA TYR A 205 10.69 -15.23 14.76
C TYR A 205 10.65 -14.78 13.30
N SER A 206 10.79 -13.48 13.05
CA SER A 206 10.60 -12.94 11.70
C SER A 206 11.90 -12.93 10.94
N LEU A 207 11.84 -13.23 9.66
CA LEU A 207 12.73 -12.72 8.63
C LEU A 207 11.98 -11.57 7.95
N PRO A 208 12.51 -10.35 7.89
CA PRO A 208 11.69 -9.19 7.63
C PRO A 208 11.68 -8.85 6.14
N PHE A 209 10.49 -8.60 5.61
CA PHE A 209 10.24 -8.35 4.20
C PHE A 209 9.89 -6.87 3.99
N GLY A 210 10.37 -6.25 2.90
CA GLY A 210 9.92 -4.91 2.49
C GLY A 210 10.16 -3.78 3.50
N ILE A 211 11.23 -3.83 4.31
CA ILE A 211 11.48 -2.85 5.39
C ILE A 211 11.54 -1.41 4.88
N TYR A 212 11.97 -1.22 3.63
CA TYR A 212 12.05 0.09 3.00
C TYR A 212 10.74 0.64 2.44
N GLU A 213 9.59 -0.01 2.65
CA GLU A 213 8.30 0.59 2.27
C GLU A 213 8.06 1.95 2.92
N ASN A 214 8.56 2.14 4.16
CA ASN A 214 8.40 3.38 4.93
C ASN A 214 9.69 4.18 5.11
N LEU A 215 10.82 3.72 4.58
CA LEU A 215 12.09 4.44 4.64
C LEU A 215 12.18 5.42 3.46
N TYR A 216 12.46 6.69 3.79
CA TYR A 216 12.92 7.65 2.81
C TYR A 216 14.25 7.16 2.23
N ALA A 217 14.63 7.64 1.03
CA ALA A 217 16.03 7.51 0.62
C ALA A 217 16.80 8.35 1.65
N ASP A 218 17.31 7.70 2.68
CA ASP A 218 17.56 8.36 3.95
C ASP A 218 19.00 8.85 4.00
N THR A 219 19.18 10.14 3.71
CA THR A 219 20.47 10.81 3.89
C THR A 219 20.95 10.80 5.34
N ASP A 220 20.05 10.57 6.31
CA ASP A 220 20.40 10.51 7.73
C ASP A 220 21.17 9.21 8.06
N HIS A 221 20.99 8.14 7.27
CA HIS A 221 21.66 6.84 7.47
C HIS A 221 22.65 6.47 6.34
N ASP A 222 22.51 7.04 5.14
CA ASP A 222 23.49 6.96 4.05
C ASP A 222 23.68 8.34 3.38
N PRO A 223 24.66 9.14 3.82
CA PRO A 223 24.91 10.47 3.25
C PRO A 223 25.44 10.43 1.80
N SER A 224 25.75 9.24 1.26
CA SER A 224 26.19 9.09 -0.14
C SER A 224 25.03 9.07 -1.15
N VAL A 225 23.79 9.03 -0.66
CA VAL A 225 22.57 9.04 -1.48
C VAL A 225 22.35 10.41 -2.12
N ASP A 226 22.42 10.46 -3.45
CA ASP A 226 22.03 11.64 -4.24
C ASP A 226 20.49 11.72 -4.36
N LEU A 227 19.85 12.42 -3.43
CA LEU A 227 18.39 12.59 -3.39
C LEU A 227 17.80 13.11 -4.71
N ALA A 228 18.55 13.88 -5.50
CA ALA A 228 18.06 14.38 -6.78
C ALA A 228 17.84 13.23 -7.78
N LYS A 229 18.71 12.20 -7.77
CA LYS A 229 18.54 11.00 -8.60
C LYS A 229 17.36 10.14 -8.13
N TYR A 230 17.13 10.05 -6.82
CA TYR A 230 16.02 9.27 -6.25
C TYR A 230 14.66 9.97 -6.30
N SER A 231 14.61 11.25 -6.66
CA SER A 231 13.35 11.99 -6.83
C SER A 231 12.40 11.35 -7.85
N VAL A 232 12.92 10.51 -8.75
CA VAL A 232 12.15 9.67 -9.68
C VAL A 232 11.26 8.66 -8.98
N PHE A 233 11.65 8.22 -7.78
CA PHE A 233 10.94 7.24 -6.97
C PHE A 233 10.20 7.85 -5.80
N ASN A 234 10.77 8.90 -5.23
CA ASN A 234 10.22 9.57 -4.07
C ASN A 234 10.37 11.07 -4.29
N PRO A 235 9.55 11.66 -5.19
CA PRO A 235 9.58 13.09 -5.38
C PRO A 235 9.32 13.77 -4.03
N PRO A 236 9.96 14.92 -3.75
CA PRO A 236 9.66 15.66 -2.54
C PRO A 236 8.15 15.89 -2.42
N VAL A 237 7.61 15.73 -1.23
CA VAL A 237 6.15 15.83 -1.03
C VAL A 237 5.71 17.27 -1.27
N ASP A 238 4.68 17.45 -2.08
CA ASP A 238 4.10 18.76 -2.35
C ASP A 238 3.60 19.45 -1.07
N SER A 239 4.04 20.69 -0.83
CA SER A 239 3.53 21.55 0.25
C SER A 239 2.12 22.08 -0.02
N LEU A 240 1.68 22.05 -1.28
CA LEU A 240 0.37 22.51 -1.75
C LEU A 240 -0.37 21.38 -2.47
N GLY A 241 -1.70 21.41 -2.41
CA GLY A 241 -2.52 20.46 -3.15
C GLY A 241 -2.69 20.88 -4.61
N TYR A 242 -2.98 19.90 -5.46
CA TYR A 242 -3.30 20.14 -6.87
C TYR A 242 -4.56 19.39 -7.29
N ILE A 243 -5.13 19.85 -8.39
CA ILE A 243 -6.21 19.24 -9.15
C ILE A 243 -5.73 18.99 -10.58
N TRP A 244 -6.40 18.13 -11.33
CA TRP A 244 -6.19 17.99 -12.77
C TRP A 244 -7.26 18.79 -13.50
N VAL A 245 -6.86 19.58 -14.48
CA VAL A 245 -7.80 20.37 -15.29
C VAL A 245 -7.47 20.20 -16.76
N ARG A 246 -8.48 20.13 -17.61
CA ARG A 246 -8.29 20.15 -19.06
C ARG A 246 -7.59 21.44 -19.49
N ASP A 247 -6.55 21.32 -20.29
CA ASP A 247 -5.74 22.44 -20.75
C ASP A 247 -6.51 23.40 -21.66
N ASP A 248 -7.49 22.91 -22.44
CA ASP A 248 -8.39 23.75 -23.23
C ASP A 248 -9.30 24.64 -22.34
N VAL A 249 -9.72 24.14 -21.18
CA VAL A 249 -10.49 24.90 -20.19
C VAL A 249 -9.60 25.93 -19.49
N ILE A 250 -8.39 25.52 -19.10
CA ILE A 250 -7.39 26.43 -18.54
C ILE A 250 -7.11 27.58 -19.51
N LYS A 251 -6.85 27.30 -20.79
CA LYS A 251 -6.55 28.34 -21.79
C LYS A 251 -7.72 29.30 -22.03
N LYS A 252 -8.96 28.86 -21.85
CA LYS A 252 -10.14 29.74 -21.93
C LYS A 252 -10.26 30.68 -20.73
N LEU A 253 -10.00 30.18 -19.53
CA LEU A 253 -10.18 30.94 -18.28
C LEU A 253 -8.94 31.75 -17.88
N TYR A 254 -7.76 31.25 -18.23
CA TYR A 254 -6.44 31.78 -17.88
C TYR A 254 -5.51 31.70 -19.10
N PRO A 255 -5.66 32.60 -20.10
CA PRO A 255 -4.94 32.49 -21.38
C PRO A 255 -3.41 32.48 -21.28
N SER A 256 -2.84 33.05 -20.22
CA SER A 256 -1.40 33.06 -19.94
C SER A 256 -0.88 31.75 -19.33
N ALA A 257 -1.76 30.89 -18.80
CA ALA A 257 -1.38 29.63 -18.22
C ALA A 257 -0.96 28.63 -19.30
N LYS A 258 -0.10 27.68 -18.94
CA LYS A 258 0.49 26.70 -19.85
C LYS A 258 -0.48 25.54 -20.07
N SER A 259 -0.45 25.02 -21.28
CA SER A 259 -0.99 23.72 -21.68
C SER A 259 -0.04 22.60 -21.27
N GLU A 260 -0.52 21.37 -21.31
CA GLU A 260 0.31 20.21 -21.02
C GLU A 260 1.50 20.10 -21.98
N LYS A 261 1.26 20.37 -23.27
CA LYS A 261 2.33 20.37 -24.27
C LYS A 261 3.41 21.43 -23.97
N GLU A 262 3.02 22.63 -23.59
CA GLU A 262 3.99 23.69 -23.23
C GLU A 262 4.80 23.30 -21.99
N ILE A 263 4.17 22.68 -20.98
CA ILE A 263 4.86 22.12 -19.80
C ILE A 263 5.88 21.05 -20.22
N GLN A 264 5.47 20.11 -21.07
CA GLN A 264 6.35 19.06 -21.60
C GLN A 264 7.54 19.60 -22.38
N ASP A 265 7.29 20.54 -23.30
CA ASP A 265 8.34 21.17 -24.10
C ASP A 265 9.34 21.93 -23.21
N MET A 266 8.84 22.65 -22.19
CA MET A 266 9.69 23.31 -21.18
C MET A 266 10.52 22.31 -20.39
N TYR A 267 9.93 21.20 -19.94
CA TYR A 267 10.65 20.16 -19.21
C TYR A 267 11.79 19.57 -20.05
N VAL A 268 11.55 19.25 -21.31
CA VAL A 268 12.60 18.73 -22.21
C VAL A 268 13.74 19.75 -22.34
N GLN A 269 13.43 21.03 -22.48
CA GLN A 269 14.43 22.08 -22.65
C GLN A 269 15.30 22.31 -21.39
N LYS A 270 14.69 22.40 -20.19
CA LYS A 270 15.43 22.82 -18.98
C LYS A 270 15.37 21.86 -17.79
N GLY A 271 14.44 20.92 -17.77
CA GLY A 271 14.39 19.81 -16.79
C GLY A 271 13.83 20.12 -15.41
N ALA A 272 13.53 21.39 -15.10
CA ALA A 272 12.96 21.80 -13.83
C ALA A 272 12.06 23.03 -14.01
N PHE A 273 11.20 23.28 -13.03
CA PHE A 273 10.27 24.42 -13.02
C PHE A 273 10.50 25.29 -11.78
N THR A 274 10.30 26.60 -11.91
CA THR A 274 10.25 27.50 -10.75
C THR A 274 8.86 27.46 -10.12
N LYS A 275 8.75 27.94 -8.88
CA LYS A 275 7.47 28.04 -8.17
C LYS A 275 6.45 28.87 -8.95
N GLU A 276 6.87 29.97 -9.58
CA GLU A 276 6.02 30.86 -10.37
C GLU A 276 5.51 30.17 -11.65
N GLU A 277 6.30 29.29 -12.25
CA GLU A 277 5.87 28.55 -13.44
C GLU A 277 4.88 27.45 -13.13
N ILE A 278 4.96 26.86 -11.93
CA ILE A 278 4.03 25.87 -11.39
C ILE A 278 2.71 26.53 -10.98
N LEU A 279 2.78 27.69 -10.32
CA LEU A 279 1.64 28.50 -9.88
C LEU A 279 1.12 29.44 -10.98
N ASP A 280 1.03 28.94 -12.21
CA ASP A 280 0.63 29.73 -13.38
C ASP A 280 -0.88 30.01 -13.49
N VAL A 281 -1.68 29.31 -12.67
CA VAL A 281 -3.11 29.59 -12.47
C VAL A 281 -3.29 30.21 -11.08
N PRO A 282 -3.82 31.44 -10.98
CA PRO A 282 -3.87 32.19 -9.72
C PRO A 282 -5.06 31.76 -8.84
N ILE A 283 -5.07 30.53 -8.34
CA ILE A 283 -6.06 30.04 -7.38
C ILE A 283 -5.46 30.12 -5.98
N ASN A 284 -5.78 31.18 -5.23
CA ASN A 284 -5.14 31.49 -3.94
C ASN A 284 -6.05 31.24 -2.73
N SER A 285 -7.27 30.74 -2.96
CA SER A 285 -8.28 30.53 -1.92
C SER A 285 -9.32 29.50 -2.36
N SER A 286 -10.09 28.97 -1.40
CA SER A 286 -11.29 28.18 -1.68
C SER A 286 -12.26 28.94 -2.57
N ASP A 287 -12.46 30.23 -2.33
CA ASP A 287 -13.37 31.07 -3.12
C ASP A 287 -12.93 31.19 -4.58
N ASP A 288 -11.62 31.32 -4.84
CA ASP A 288 -11.08 31.34 -6.21
C ASP A 288 -11.35 30.02 -6.93
N PHE A 289 -11.18 28.89 -6.24
CA PHE A 289 -11.48 27.56 -6.78
C PHE A 289 -12.98 27.41 -7.09
N ILE A 290 -13.84 27.79 -6.15
CA ILE A 290 -15.30 27.75 -6.32
C ILE A 290 -15.72 28.64 -7.50
N LYS A 291 -15.18 29.86 -7.59
CA LYS A 291 -15.40 30.77 -8.70
C LYS A 291 -14.95 30.16 -10.04
N MET A 292 -13.80 29.49 -10.06
CA MET A 292 -13.36 28.76 -11.25
C MET A 292 -14.39 27.70 -11.67
N LEU A 293 -14.95 26.91 -10.74
CA LEU A 293 -15.96 25.91 -11.08
C LEU A 293 -17.24 26.52 -11.66
N TYR A 294 -17.71 27.65 -11.13
CA TYR A 294 -18.85 28.39 -11.74
C TYR A 294 -18.49 28.91 -13.13
N ASN A 295 -17.30 29.48 -13.33
CA ASN A 295 -16.86 29.94 -14.64
C ASN A 295 -16.81 28.77 -15.64
N ILE A 296 -16.36 27.58 -15.23
CA ILE A 296 -16.38 26.38 -16.07
C ILE A 296 -17.81 25.97 -16.42
N LYS A 297 -18.74 26.02 -15.46
CA LYS A 297 -20.16 25.74 -15.70
C LYS A 297 -20.73 26.66 -16.78
N ASP A 298 -20.40 27.94 -16.74
CA ASP A 298 -20.87 28.95 -17.69
C ASP A 298 -20.32 28.74 -19.11
N LEU A 299 -19.22 27.99 -19.27
CA LEU A 299 -18.71 27.59 -20.60
C LEU A 299 -19.60 26.53 -21.29
N GLN A 300 -20.50 25.87 -20.57
CA GLN A 300 -21.44 24.86 -21.11
C GLN A 300 -20.76 23.80 -21.99
N LEU A 301 -19.60 23.30 -21.53
CA LEU A 301 -18.74 22.38 -22.25
C LEU A 301 -19.47 21.08 -22.61
N LYS A 302 -19.11 20.50 -23.76
CA LYS A 302 -19.65 19.22 -24.25
C LYS A 302 -18.56 18.36 -24.86
N GLU A 303 -18.70 17.05 -24.67
CA GLU A 303 -17.98 16.01 -25.41
C GLU A 303 -18.99 15.30 -26.33
N GLY A 304 -18.96 15.65 -27.61
CA GLY A 304 -20.04 15.31 -28.54
C GLY A 304 -21.37 15.88 -28.04
N ASN A 305 -22.34 15.02 -27.76
CA ASN A 305 -23.66 15.42 -27.24
C ASN A 305 -23.76 15.37 -25.71
N LYS A 306 -22.72 14.89 -25.01
CA LYS A 306 -22.75 14.73 -23.56
C LYS A 306 -22.23 16.02 -22.89
N PRO A 307 -22.92 16.58 -21.89
CA PRO A 307 -22.40 17.71 -21.13
C PRO A 307 -21.17 17.29 -20.33
N VAL A 308 -20.20 18.20 -20.19
CA VAL A 308 -19.05 18.05 -19.32
C VAL A 308 -19.37 18.72 -18.00
N SER A 309 -19.27 17.98 -16.90
CA SER A 309 -19.46 18.52 -15.55
C SER A 309 -18.22 19.31 -15.15
N PRO A 310 -18.34 20.50 -14.51
CA PRO A 310 -17.19 21.22 -13.98
C PRO A 310 -16.30 20.36 -13.07
N PHE A 311 -16.90 19.60 -12.16
CA PHE A 311 -16.23 18.62 -11.31
C PHE A 311 -17.22 17.55 -10.80
N PHE A 312 -16.80 16.69 -9.86
CA PHE A 312 -17.62 15.67 -9.21
C PHE A 312 -17.54 15.77 -7.67
N VAL A 313 -18.57 15.26 -6.99
CA VAL A 313 -18.63 15.15 -5.51
C VAL A 313 -18.79 13.70 -5.03
N SER A 314 -18.91 12.75 -5.96
CA SER A 314 -19.01 11.32 -5.68
C SER A 314 -18.31 10.54 -6.79
N THR A 315 -17.77 9.38 -6.44
CA THR A 315 -17.12 8.43 -7.35
C THR A 315 -17.88 7.10 -7.42
N GLY A 316 -19.08 7.03 -6.84
CA GLY A 316 -19.84 5.80 -6.67
C GLY A 316 -19.23 4.81 -5.67
N THR A 317 -18.27 5.26 -4.86
CA THR A 317 -17.63 4.46 -3.80
C THR A 317 -17.77 5.15 -2.44
N ASP A 318 -16.67 5.43 -1.74
CA ASP A 318 -16.66 6.13 -0.46
C ASP A 318 -16.51 7.65 -0.61
N ASN A 319 -16.55 8.36 0.51
CA ASN A 319 -16.43 9.82 0.57
C ASN A 319 -14.99 10.33 0.49
N TRP A 320 -13.99 9.46 0.40
CA TRP A 320 -12.58 9.79 0.59
C TRP A 320 -12.03 10.81 -0.40
N PRO A 321 -12.26 10.68 -1.72
CA PRO A 321 -11.75 11.66 -2.68
C PRO A 321 -12.19 13.08 -2.34
N LEU A 322 -13.48 13.24 -1.98
CA LEU A 322 -14.04 14.55 -1.67
C LEU A 322 -13.61 15.03 -0.28
N MET A 323 -13.89 14.24 0.76
CA MET A 323 -13.83 14.69 2.15
C MET A 323 -12.42 14.67 2.75
N ALA A 324 -11.57 13.72 2.33
CA ALA A 324 -10.21 13.59 2.85
C ALA A 324 -9.15 14.21 1.94
N VAL A 325 -9.44 14.39 0.63
CA VAL A 325 -8.46 14.98 -0.30
C VAL A 325 -8.88 16.38 -0.74
N MET A 326 -9.95 16.52 -1.51
CA MET A 326 -10.33 17.82 -2.06
C MET A 326 -10.59 18.85 -0.96
N MET A 327 -11.41 18.50 0.04
CA MET A 327 -11.69 19.40 1.15
C MET A 327 -10.45 19.70 2.00
N ALA A 328 -9.55 18.73 2.18
CA ALA A 328 -8.31 18.96 2.91
C ALA A 328 -7.38 19.96 2.20
N ILE A 329 -7.36 19.93 0.86
CA ILE A 329 -6.63 20.92 0.06
C ILE A 329 -7.25 22.31 0.20
N LEU A 330 -8.58 22.42 0.02
CA LEU A 330 -9.30 23.71 0.11
C LEU A 330 -9.15 24.35 1.49
N GLU A 331 -9.12 23.54 2.53
CA GLU A 331 -9.11 24.03 3.90
C GLU A 331 -7.71 24.14 4.51
N GLY A 332 -6.66 23.88 3.71
CA GLY A 332 -5.26 24.00 4.16
C GLY A 332 -4.89 22.99 5.25
N ARG A 333 -5.49 21.79 5.22
CA ARG A 333 -5.33 20.73 6.23
C ARG A 333 -4.91 19.40 5.58
N MET A 334 -4.03 19.44 4.59
CA MET A 334 -3.60 18.24 3.88
C MET A 334 -3.02 17.17 4.82
N ASP A 335 -3.12 15.91 4.39
CA ASP A 335 -2.78 14.71 5.17
C ASP A 335 -3.70 14.47 6.40
N THR A 336 -4.85 15.16 6.49
CA THR A 336 -5.94 14.84 7.42
C THR A 336 -7.06 14.07 6.71
N ASP A 337 -7.83 13.28 7.47
CA ASP A 337 -9.06 12.64 6.99
C ASP A 337 -10.29 13.21 7.70
N TYR A 338 -11.48 12.74 7.31
CA TYR A 338 -12.74 13.19 7.91
C TYR A 338 -13.10 12.46 9.21
N TYR A 339 -12.28 11.54 9.69
CA TYR A 339 -12.45 10.87 10.98
C TYR A 339 -11.75 11.66 12.08
N THR A 340 -10.46 11.40 12.28
CA THR A 340 -9.70 11.86 13.45
C THR A 340 -8.47 12.64 13.02
N TYR A 341 -8.20 13.73 13.72
CA TYR A 341 -6.96 14.49 13.57
C TYR A 341 -6.46 14.88 14.96
N PHE A 342 -5.16 15.17 15.06
CA PHE A 342 -4.61 15.79 16.25
C PHE A 342 -4.67 17.30 16.07
N ASP A 343 -5.43 17.97 16.94
CA ASP A 343 -5.51 19.40 16.98
C ASP A 343 -4.30 19.95 17.72
N LYS A 344 -3.41 20.62 16.99
CA LYS A 344 -2.19 21.20 17.56
C LYS A 344 -2.48 22.40 18.46
N LYS A 345 -3.56 23.14 18.25
CA LYS A 345 -3.89 24.30 19.10
C LYS A 345 -4.42 23.83 20.45
N ASP A 346 -5.33 22.87 20.40
CA ASP A 346 -5.96 22.29 21.60
C ASP A 346 -5.13 21.18 22.24
N GLN A 347 -4.06 20.73 21.58
CA GLN A 347 -3.18 19.64 21.99
C GLN A 347 -3.95 18.36 22.31
N LYS A 348 -4.90 17.94 21.47
CA LYS A 348 -5.72 16.74 21.68
C LYS A 348 -6.22 16.12 20.37
N LEU A 349 -6.54 14.83 20.40
CA LEU A 349 -7.28 14.17 19.32
C LEU A 349 -8.71 14.74 19.22
N ALA A 350 -9.17 14.97 18.00
CA ALA A 350 -10.48 15.51 17.68
C ALA A 350 -11.11 14.74 16.51
N TYR A 351 -12.45 14.64 16.51
CA TYR A 351 -13.18 14.19 15.32
C TYR A 351 -13.34 15.35 14.35
N LEU A 352 -12.80 15.24 13.12
CA LEU A 352 -12.93 16.31 12.12
C LEU A 352 -14.40 16.50 11.74
N PHE A 353 -15.15 15.41 11.57
CA PHE A 353 -16.56 15.49 11.18
C PHE A 353 -17.49 16.12 12.23
N LYS A 354 -17.04 16.27 13.49
CA LYS A 354 -17.78 16.99 14.53
C LYS A 354 -17.45 18.48 14.59
N GLN A 355 -16.47 18.96 13.82
CA GLN A 355 -16.07 20.36 13.83
C GLN A 355 -17.06 21.25 13.06
N PRO A 356 -17.34 22.48 13.52
CA PRO A 356 -18.22 23.41 12.80
C PRO A 356 -17.77 23.69 11.35
N ALA A 357 -16.45 23.78 11.12
CA ALA A 357 -15.90 23.98 9.78
C ALA A 357 -16.28 22.85 8.82
N PHE A 358 -16.28 21.59 9.29
CA PHE A 358 -16.66 20.45 8.47
C PHE A 358 -18.14 20.51 8.04
N ARG A 359 -19.03 21.08 8.86
CA ARG A 359 -20.43 21.28 8.47
C ARG A 359 -20.56 22.26 7.32
N GLU A 360 -19.83 23.37 7.37
CA GLU A 360 -19.85 24.37 6.30
C GLU A 360 -19.21 23.85 5.01
N ASP A 361 -18.17 23.02 5.11
CA ASP A 361 -17.56 22.31 3.97
C ASP A 361 -18.58 21.44 3.22
N VAL A 362 -19.30 20.59 3.95
CA VAL A 362 -20.31 19.69 3.38
C VAL A 362 -21.49 20.48 2.80
N LYS A 363 -21.86 21.59 3.46
CA LYS A 363 -22.91 22.50 3.00
C LYS A 363 -22.52 23.21 1.70
N LEU A 364 -21.26 23.63 1.57
CA LEU A 364 -20.72 24.20 0.35
C LEU A 364 -20.80 23.19 -0.80
N MET A 365 -20.39 21.94 -0.57
CA MET A 365 -20.49 20.88 -1.58
C MET A 365 -21.94 20.59 -1.98
N ASN A 366 -22.87 20.55 -1.02
CA ASN A 366 -24.30 20.43 -1.32
C ASN A 366 -24.80 21.61 -2.16
N LYS A 367 -24.38 22.85 -1.87
CA LYS A 367 -24.73 24.02 -2.68
C LYS A 367 -24.25 23.88 -4.13
N LEU A 368 -23.04 23.38 -4.36
CA LEU A 368 -22.53 23.14 -5.73
C LEU A 368 -23.35 22.10 -6.50
N VAL A 369 -23.92 21.10 -5.80
CA VAL A 369 -24.86 20.14 -6.39
C VAL A 369 -26.19 20.83 -6.74
N ILE A 370 -26.75 21.61 -5.81
CA ILE A 370 -28.02 22.35 -6.04
C ILE A 370 -27.89 23.30 -7.23
N ASP A 371 -26.76 24.01 -7.31
CA ASP A 371 -26.50 24.98 -8.37
C ASP A 371 -26.10 24.31 -9.69
N GLY A 372 -25.96 22.98 -9.75
CA GLY A 372 -25.60 22.23 -10.95
C GLY A 372 -24.15 22.42 -11.41
N VAL A 373 -23.26 22.82 -10.50
CA VAL A 373 -21.81 22.84 -10.72
C VAL A 373 -21.23 21.43 -10.61
N ALA A 374 -21.73 20.63 -9.66
CA ALA A 374 -21.58 19.18 -9.67
C ALA A 374 -22.86 18.54 -10.23
N SER A 375 -22.70 17.46 -11.01
CA SER A 375 -23.85 16.70 -11.49
C SER A 375 -24.60 16.03 -10.35
N LYS A 376 -25.91 16.30 -10.25
CA LYS A 376 -26.82 15.60 -9.33
C LYS A 376 -26.96 14.11 -9.68
N GLU A 377 -26.95 13.78 -10.97
CA GLU A 377 -26.93 12.39 -11.45
C GLU A 377 -25.65 11.68 -10.97
N GLY A 378 -24.53 12.41 -10.91
CA GLY A 378 -23.25 11.90 -10.42
C GLY A 378 -23.26 11.36 -8.99
N LEU A 379 -24.22 11.76 -8.16
CA LEU A 379 -24.40 11.19 -6.82
C LEU A 379 -24.99 9.78 -6.84
N LEU A 380 -25.61 9.37 -7.95
CA LEU A 380 -26.25 8.07 -8.15
C LEU A 380 -25.43 7.15 -9.06
N ASP A 381 -24.38 7.66 -9.70
CA ASP A 381 -23.52 6.87 -10.57
C ASP A 381 -22.82 5.78 -9.75
N PRO A 382 -22.92 4.48 -10.14
CA PRO A 382 -22.03 3.46 -9.61
C PRO A 382 -20.59 3.71 -10.12
N ASN A 383 -19.61 3.09 -9.46
CA ASN A 383 -18.21 3.34 -9.74
C ASN A 383 -17.81 3.11 -11.21
N GLU A 384 -18.39 2.11 -11.86
CA GLU A 384 -18.14 1.79 -13.26
C GLU A 384 -18.58 2.94 -14.18
N VAL A 385 -19.73 3.56 -13.90
CA VAL A 385 -20.24 4.71 -14.67
C VAL A 385 -19.37 5.94 -14.41
N PHE A 386 -18.97 6.18 -13.16
CA PHE A 386 -18.03 7.26 -12.84
C PHE A 386 -16.71 7.10 -13.62
N ASN A 387 -16.12 5.90 -13.62
CA ASN A 387 -14.86 5.61 -14.33
C ASN A 387 -15.01 5.75 -15.85
N GLU A 388 -16.16 5.37 -16.43
CA GLU A 388 -16.46 5.62 -17.84
C GLU A 388 -16.51 7.11 -18.14
N LYS A 389 -17.17 7.91 -17.28
CA LYS A 389 -17.24 9.38 -17.42
C LYS A 389 -15.85 10.01 -17.31
N LEU A 390 -15.03 9.58 -16.36
CA LEU A 390 -13.64 10.01 -16.18
C LEU A 390 -12.79 9.71 -17.43
N LYS A 391 -12.80 8.46 -17.91
CA LYS A 391 -12.04 8.01 -19.08
C LYS A 391 -12.39 8.80 -20.34
N ASN A 392 -13.65 9.19 -20.50
CA ASN A 392 -14.13 9.93 -21.66
C ASN A 392 -14.00 11.46 -21.52
N GLY A 393 -13.40 11.95 -20.43
CA GLY A 393 -13.17 13.38 -20.21
C GLY A 393 -14.44 14.19 -19.95
N LEU A 394 -15.44 13.59 -19.28
CA LEU A 394 -16.71 14.22 -18.93
C LEU A 394 -16.67 15.06 -17.63
N TYR A 395 -15.49 15.23 -17.04
CA TYR A 395 -15.24 16.13 -15.92
C TYR A 395 -14.14 17.12 -16.30
N ALA A 396 -14.40 18.43 -16.25
CA ALA A 396 -13.37 19.43 -16.59
C ALA A 396 -12.25 19.49 -15.55
N VAL A 397 -12.59 19.27 -14.28
CA VAL A 397 -11.68 19.19 -13.13
C VAL A 397 -11.81 17.82 -12.47
N THR A 398 -10.67 17.17 -12.23
CA THR A 398 -10.56 15.96 -11.40
C THR A 398 -9.55 16.17 -10.29
N TYR A 399 -9.58 15.32 -9.27
CA TYR A 399 -8.75 15.47 -8.07
C TYR A 399 -8.52 14.10 -7.41
N ALA A 400 -7.70 14.08 -6.36
CA ALA A 400 -7.24 12.85 -5.72
C ALA A 400 -6.56 11.91 -6.73
N TRP A 401 -6.69 10.60 -6.55
CA TRP A 401 -6.17 9.59 -7.48
C TRP A 401 -7.05 9.38 -8.72
N MET A 402 -8.04 10.25 -8.97
CA MET A 402 -8.85 10.24 -10.20
C MET A 402 -8.09 10.89 -11.36
N THR A 403 -6.87 10.41 -11.58
CA THR A 403 -5.94 10.90 -12.59
C THR A 403 -6.48 10.59 -13.99
N PRO A 404 -6.63 11.58 -14.87
CA PRO A 404 -7.08 11.36 -16.24
C PRO A 404 -6.03 10.59 -17.07
N ASP A 405 -6.51 9.72 -17.97
CA ASP A 405 -5.65 8.99 -18.91
C ASP A 405 -5.40 9.81 -20.18
N ASN A 406 -4.39 10.67 -20.15
CA ASN A 406 -4.01 11.51 -21.30
C ASN A 406 -3.65 10.69 -22.54
N ALA A 407 -3.01 9.53 -22.38
CA ALA A 407 -2.65 8.67 -23.51
C ALA A 407 -3.90 8.06 -24.15
N GLY A 408 -4.84 7.58 -23.33
CA GLY A 408 -6.14 7.09 -23.80
C GLY A 408 -6.99 8.18 -24.47
N LEU A 409 -7.00 9.40 -23.94
CA LEU A 409 -7.69 10.55 -24.54
C LEU A 409 -7.09 10.93 -25.90
N GLU A 410 -5.76 10.96 -26.01
CA GLU A 410 -5.05 11.21 -27.26
C GLU A 410 -5.33 10.12 -28.30
N ALA A 411 -5.29 8.84 -27.89
CA ALA A 411 -5.67 7.71 -28.76
C ALA A 411 -7.14 7.77 -29.21
N ALA A 412 -8.02 8.35 -28.39
CA ALA A 412 -9.42 8.62 -28.73
C ALA A 412 -9.62 9.90 -29.57
N GLY A 413 -8.54 10.57 -29.99
CA GLY A 413 -8.57 11.75 -30.84
C GLY A 413 -9.06 13.01 -30.14
N LYS A 414 -8.99 13.07 -28.81
CA LYS A 414 -9.39 14.26 -28.04
C LYS A 414 -8.37 15.39 -28.24
N PRO A 415 -8.81 16.63 -28.51
CA PRO A 415 -7.91 17.73 -28.86
C PRO A 415 -7.29 18.44 -27.64
N TYR A 416 -7.41 17.87 -26.45
CA TYR A 416 -7.00 18.44 -25.17
C TYR A 416 -6.32 17.39 -24.31
N LYS A 417 -5.54 17.84 -23.33
CA LYS A 417 -4.95 17.01 -22.27
C LYS A 417 -5.34 17.56 -20.91
N TYR A 418 -5.23 16.76 -19.87
CA TYR A 418 -5.29 17.23 -18.49
C TYR A 418 -3.89 17.52 -17.98
N ARG A 419 -3.75 18.54 -17.14
CA ARG A 419 -2.51 18.86 -16.44
C ARG A 419 -2.78 19.25 -15.00
N LYS A 420 -1.75 19.16 -14.15
CA LYS A 420 -1.83 19.59 -12.75
C LYS A 420 -2.03 21.10 -12.64
N VAL A 421 -2.99 21.55 -11.85
CA VAL A 421 -3.18 22.94 -11.41
C VAL A 421 -3.01 22.95 -9.89
N TYR A 422 -1.97 23.62 -9.40
CA TYR A 422 -1.75 23.77 -7.96
C TYR A 422 -2.65 24.84 -7.38
N LEU A 423 -3.17 24.57 -6.19
CA LEU A 423 -3.98 25.49 -5.39
C LEU A 423 -3.04 26.16 -4.38
N ASN A 424 -2.79 27.45 -4.54
CA ASN A 424 -1.92 28.24 -3.67
C ASN A 424 -2.63 28.62 -2.37
N ILE A 425 -3.11 27.59 -1.66
CA ILE A 425 -3.81 27.70 -0.38
C ILE A 425 -2.82 27.30 0.72
N PRO A 426 -2.41 28.24 1.58
CA PRO A 426 -1.46 27.97 2.66
C PRO A 426 -1.95 26.87 3.61
N GLN A 427 -1.04 26.00 4.03
CA GLN A 427 -1.34 24.97 5.02
C GLN A 427 -1.36 25.56 6.44
N LYS A 428 -2.42 25.25 7.19
CA LYS A 428 -2.64 25.63 8.60
C LYS A 428 -1.81 24.74 9.54
N THR A 429 -0.49 24.78 9.37
CA THR A 429 0.48 23.91 10.09
C THR A 429 0.62 24.21 11.60
N ASP A 430 0.01 25.31 12.05
CA ASP A 430 -0.22 25.65 13.45
C ASP A 430 -1.37 24.86 14.09
N GLU A 431 -2.23 24.22 13.29
CA GLU A 431 -3.40 23.47 13.73
C GLU A 431 -3.36 22.01 13.27
N PHE A 432 -2.99 21.76 12.02
CA PHE A 432 -2.94 20.44 11.40
C PHE A 432 -1.51 20.02 11.11
N LEU A 433 -1.13 18.84 11.60
CA LEU A 433 0.19 18.26 11.37
C LEU A 433 0.18 17.34 10.16
N ARG A 434 1.30 17.32 9.46
CA ARG A 434 1.59 16.33 8.41
C ARG A 434 2.58 15.32 8.96
N TYR A 435 2.28 14.04 8.78
CA TYR A 435 3.03 12.94 9.40
C TYR A 435 3.92 12.24 8.38
N LYS A 436 5.12 11.85 8.81
CA LYS A 436 5.93 10.82 8.16
C LYS A 436 6.02 9.63 9.11
N SER A 437 5.73 8.44 8.59
CA SER A 437 5.72 7.19 9.36
C SER A 437 7.08 6.95 10.02
N ASN A 438 7.06 6.40 11.23
CA ASN A 438 8.26 5.87 11.87
C ASN A 438 8.77 4.65 11.08
N VAL A 439 10.07 4.38 11.15
CA VAL A 439 10.66 3.22 10.49
C VAL A 439 10.12 1.94 11.15
N GLY A 440 9.50 1.07 10.34
CA GLY A 440 8.97 -0.21 10.78
C GLY A 440 8.67 -1.11 9.58
N SER A 441 8.94 -2.41 9.72
CA SER A 441 8.57 -3.42 8.72
C SER A 441 7.08 -3.73 8.85
N ARG A 442 6.37 -3.72 7.71
CA ARG A 442 4.95 -4.12 7.62
C ARG A 442 4.78 -5.63 7.38
N SER A 443 5.86 -6.34 7.03
CA SER A 443 5.77 -7.66 6.43
C SER A 443 6.89 -8.59 6.92
N GLY A 444 6.55 -9.84 7.22
CA GLY A 444 7.49 -10.83 7.77
C GLY A 444 7.31 -12.21 7.15
N LEU A 445 8.41 -12.90 6.91
CA LEU A 445 8.49 -14.31 6.56
C LEU A 445 8.89 -15.11 7.80
N TYR A 446 8.21 -16.23 8.04
CA TYR A 446 8.41 -17.07 9.22
C TYR A 446 8.57 -18.52 8.79
N ILE A 447 9.39 -19.30 9.49
CA ILE A 447 9.71 -20.69 9.11
C ILE A 447 8.99 -21.66 10.07
N PHE A 448 8.23 -22.61 9.51
CA PHE A 448 7.52 -23.62 10.28
C PHE A 448 8.46 -24.75 10.73
N LYS A 449 8.40 -25.09 12.02
CA LYS A 449 9.17 -26.19 12.63
C LYS A 449 8.78 -27.57 12.15
N ASP A 450 7.49 -27.74 11.84
CA ASP A 450 6.93 -29.05 11.51
C ASP A 450 7.26 -29.48 10.07
N SER A 451 7.65 -28.53 9.21
CA SER A 451 7.88 -28.75 7.78
C SER A 451 9.35 -28.62 7.40
N VAL A 452 10.10 -27.73 8.05
CA VAL A 452 11.54 -27.52 7.81
C VAL A 452 12.38 -28.24 8.85
N ALA A 453 13.31 -29.07 8.40
CA ALA A 453 14.25 -29.76 9.28
C ALA A 453 15.32 -28.80 9.84
N PRO A 454 15.73 -28.93 11.12
CA PRO A 454 16.73 -28.02 11.72
C PRO A 454 18.06 -27.94 10.96
N GLU A 455 18.48 -29.03 10.33
CA GLU A 455 19.70 -29.10 9.50
C GLU A 455 19.64 -28.25 8.22
N ASP A 456 18.44 -27.89 7.75
CA ASP A 456 18.24 -27.07 6.55
C ASP A 456 18.21 -25.56 6.89
N LEU A 457 17.98 -25.19 8.16
CA LEU A 457 17.92 -23.78 8.59
C LEU A 457 19.17 -22.97 8.23
N PRO A 458 20.40 -23.46 8.41
CA PRO A 458 21.59 -22.72 8.00
C PRO A 458 21.56 -22.33 6.51
N GLN A 459 21.11 -23.23 5.62
CA GLN A 459 21.04 -22.94 4.18
C GLN A 459 19.91 -21.97 3.86
N ILE A 460 18.75 -22.10 4.50
CA ILE A 460 17.60 -21.18 4.31
C ILE A 460 17.95 -19.77 4.77
N LEU A 461 18.63 -19.63 5.91
CA LEU A 461 19.07 -18.33 6.43
C LEU A 461 20.16 -17.71 5.55
N ARG A 462 21.09 -18.51 5.01
CA ARG A 462 22.08 -18.04 4.02
C ARG A 462 21.44 -17.61 2.71
N TRP A 463 20.44 -18.36 2.23
CA TRP A 463 19.65 -17.94 1.08
C TRP A 463 19.04 -16.57 1.34
N TYR A 464 18.40 -16.37 2.48
CA TYR A 464 17.83 -15.07 2.87
C TYR A 464 18.90 -13.97 2.97
N ASP A 465 20.07 -14.28 3.54
CA ASP A 465 21.19 -13.36 3.64
C ASP A 465 21.72 -12.91 2.28
N TYR A 466 21.81 -13.83 1.31
CA TYR A 466 22.10 -13.50 -0.08
C TYR A 466 21.05 -12.57 -0.65
N MET A 467 19.76 -12.82 -0.39
CA MET A 467 18.68 -11.98 -0.92
C MET A 467 18.72 -10.52 -0.43
N VAL A 468 19.40 -10.25 0.69
CA VAL A 468 19.62 -8.90 1.24
C VAL A 468 21.02 -8.35 0.93
N SER A 469 21.78 -9.02 0.07
CA SER A 469 23.11 -8.58 -0.36
C SER A 469 23.07 -7.63 -1.57
N GLN A 470 24.14 -6.86 -1.76
CA GLN A 470 24.32 -6.01 -2.94
C GLN A 470 24.35 -6.82 -4.25
N SER A 471 24.83 -8.07 -4.23
CA SER A 471 24.82 -8.95 -5.41
C SER A 471 23.40 -9.32 -5.84
N ALA A 472 22.51 -9.62 -4.89
CA ALA A 472 21.10 -9.87 -5.18
C ALA A 472 20.36 -8.61 -5.63
N GLU A 473 20.70 -7.44 -5.08
CA GLU A 473 20.16 -6.16 -5.57
C GLU A 473 20.53 -5.89 -7.02
N LYS A 474 21.80 -6.10 -7.39
CA LYS A 474 22.26 -5.98 -8.78
C LYS A 474 21.54 -6.98 -9.69
N LEU A 475 21.36 -8.23 -9.25
CA LEU A 475 20.61 -9.25 -9.97
C LEU A 475 19.16 -8.81 -10.22
N ARG A 476 18.46 -8.27 -9.22
CA ARG A 476 17.07 -7.79 -9.37
C ARG A 476 16.95 -6.53 -10.25
N SER A 477 17.97 -5.67 -10.21
CA SER A 477 18.01 -4.42 -10.98
C SER A 477 18.39 -4.62 -12.45
N TRP A 478 19.27 -5.59 -12.75
CA TRP A 478 19.89 -5.70 -14.09
C TRP A 478 19.81 -7.08 -14.72
N GLY A 479 19.45 -8.11 -13.96
CA GLY A 479 19.68 -9.50 -14.32
C GLY A 479 21.15 -9.91 -14.13
N PRO A 480 21.47 -11.20 -14.29
CA PRO A 480 22.85 -11.67 -14.24
C PRO A 480 23.59 -11.27 -15.51
N LYS A 481 24.91 -11.05 -15.43
CA LYS A 481 25.75 -10.77 -16.60
C LYS A 481 25.62 -11.86 -17.67
N SER A 482 25.50 -13.12 -17.25
CA SER A 482 25.28 -14.28 -18.14
C SER A 482 24.01 -14.20 -18.99
N ALA A 483 23.00 -13.41 -18.60
CA ALA A 483 21.79 -13.20 -19.41
C ALA A 483 21.99 -12.18 -20.54
N GLY A 484 23.09 -11.41 -20.52
CA GLY A 484 23.45 -10.50 -21.60
C GLY A 484 22.50 -9.32 -21.80
N LEU A 485 21.68 -8.96 -20.80
CA LEU A 485 20.64 -7.92 -20.90
C LEU A 485 21.19 -6.49 -21.03
N PHE A 486 22.43 -6.26 -20.60
CA PHE A 486 23.09 -4.95 -20.60
C PHE A 486 24.52 -5.02 -21.14
N ASP A 487 25.04 -3.86 -21.54
CA ASP A 487 26.45 -3.59 -21.79
C ASP A 487 27.03 -2.74 -20.66
N GLU A 488 28.34 -2.83 -20.43
CA GLU A 488 29.07 -1.94 -19.53
C GLU A 488 29.80 -0.88 -20.36
N VAL A 489 29.35 0.38 -20.24
CA VAL A 489 29.87 1.54 -20.97
C VAL A 489 30.40 2.55 -19.96
N SER A 490 31.70 2.84 -20.00
CA SER A 490 32.35 3.82 -19.10
C SER A 490 32.07 3.56 -17.61
N GLY A 491 32.03 2.29 -17.20
CA GLY A 491 31.76 1.89 -15.82
C GLY A 491 30.28 1.93 -15.40
N SER A 492 29.36 2.23 -16.33
CA SER A 492 27.91 2.20 -16.10
C SER A 492 27.23 1.13 -16.95
N ARG A 493 26.12 0.56 -16.47
CA ARG A 493 25.34 -0.43 -17.22
C ARG A 493 24.30 0.24 -18.11
N VAL A 494 24.09 -0.31 -19.30
CA VAL A 494 23.06 0.12 -20.25
C VAL A 494 22.37 -1.12 -20.83
N PHE A 495 21.07 -1.28 -20.58
CA PHE A 495 20.20 -2.25 -21.23
C PHE A 495 20.27 -2.15 -22.76
N LYS A 496 20.33 -3.33 -23.40
CA LYS A 496 20.34 -3.46 -24.87
C LYS A 496 18.95 -3.32 -25.47
N ASP A 497 17.93 -3.77 -24.74
CA ASP A 497 16.53 -3.70 -25.16
C ASP A 497 15.94 -2.34 -24.75
N LYS A 498 15.47 -1.58 -25.75
CA LYS A 498 14.88 -0.25 -25.53
C LYS A 498 13.61 -0.32 -24.68
N GLU A 499 12.73 -1.30 -24.90
CA GLU A 499 11.50 -1.43 -24.10
C GLU A 499 11.83 -1.76 -22.64
N LEU A 500 12.89 -2.53 -22.41
CA LEU A 500 13.35 -2.84 -21.05
C LEU A 500 13.95 -1.60 -20.39
N ALA A 501 14.72 -0.80 -21.13
CA ALA A 501 15.19 0.50 -20.64
C ALA A 501 14.02 1.45 -20.35
N ASP A 502 13.03 1.54 -21.23
CA ASP A 502 11.81 2.35 -21.03
C ASP A 502 11.08 1.94 -19.74
N ASN A 503 11.03 0.64 -19.42
CA ASN A 503 10.42 0.12 -18.19
C ASN A 503 11.26 0.40 -16.95
N MET A 504 12.54 0.01 -16.96
CA MET A 504 13.40 -0.02 -15.76
C MET A 504 14.05 1.34 -15.44
N VAL A 505 14.27 2.18 -16.46
CA VAL A 505 14.95 3.48 -16.31
C VAL A 505 13.95 4.63 -16.31
N TYR A 506 12.96 4.56 -17.19
CA TYR A 506 11.99 5.63 -17.43
C TYR A 506 10.59 5.31 -16.89
N GLN A 507 10.43 4.20 -16.16
CA GLN A 507 9.21 3.80 -15.45
C GLN A 507 7.98 3.60 -16.35
N THR A 508 8.18 3.34 -17.63
CA THR A 508 7.10 3.03 -18.58
C THR A 508 6.47 1.69 -18.24
N GLN A 509 5.16 1.66 -17.98
CA GLN A 509 4.43 0.44 -17.63
C GLN A 509 4.10 -0.40 -18.87
N ASN A 510 5.12 -1.07 -19.43
CA ASN A 510 5.00 -1.92 -20.61
C ASN A 510 5.15 -3.42 -20.29
N GLY A 511 5.43 -3.80 -19.04
CA GLY A 511 5.54 -5.19 -18.58
C GLY A 511 6.84 -5.90 -18.98
N LYS A 512 7.80 -5.20 -19.58
CA LYS A 512 9.05 -5.80 -20.07
C LYS A 512 9.95 -6.32 -18.95
N ALA A 513 9.95 -5.68 -17.79
CA ALA A 513 10.71 -6.16 -16.64
C ALA A 513 10.20 -7.50 -16.13
N LEU A 514 8.87 -7.68 -16.07
CA LEU A 514 8.24 -8.94 -15.70
C LEU A 514 8.61 -10.08 -16.65
N GLN A 515 8.81 -9.79 -17.94
CA GLN A 515 9.27 -10.79 -18.92
C GLN A 515 10.59 -11.46 -18.50
N TYR A 516 11.46 -10.73 -17.79
CA TYR A 516 12.77 -11.21 -17.33
C TYR A 516 12.83 -11.47 -15.83
N ASN A 517 11.70 -11.32 -15.13
CA ASN A 517 11.63 -11.37 -13.67
C ASN A 517 12.51 -10.32 -12.96
N LEU A 518 12.68 -9.15 -13.59
CA LEU A 518 13.38 -8.00 -12.99
C LEU A 518 12.42 -7.13 -12.18
N GLY A 519 13.00 -6.28 -11.34
CA GLY A 519 12.27 -5.42 -10.41
C GLY A 519 12.03 -3.99 -10.87
N ASP A 520 10.80 -3.61 -11.22
CA ASP A 520 10.48 -2.36 -11.95
C ASP A 520 9.63 -1.34 -11.19
N SER A 521 9.97 -1.06 -9.93
CA SER A 521 9.31 -0.09 -9.04
C SER A 521 7.83 -0.31 -8.66
N THR A 522 7.06 -1.05 -9.47
CA THR A 522 5.63 -1.34 -9.25
C THR A 522 5.36 -2.71 -8.66
N THR A 523 6.38 -3.56 -8.67
CA THR A 523 6.35 -4.94 -8.17
C THR A 523 6.78 -4.99 -6.69
N ILE A 524 5.88 -4.53 -5.80
CA ILE A 524 5.65 -5.25 -4.54
C ILE A 524 4.57 -6.28 -4.87
N THR A 525 4.88 -7.18 -5.78
CA THR A 525 4.08 -8.38 -5.86
C THR A 525 4.52 -9.22 -4.67
N ALA A 526 3.53 -9.82 -4.00
CA ALA A 526 3.75 -11.01 -3.20
C ALA A 526 4.76 -11.94 -3.90
N PRO A 527 5.38 -12.89 -3.18
CA PRO A 527 6.18 -13.96 -3.77
C PRO A 527 5.53 -14.65 -5.00
N THR A 528 5.68 -14.07 -6.19
CA THR A 528 5.10 -14.53 -7.45
C THR A 528 6.17 -14.36 -8.52
N GLY A 529 6.57 -15.45 -9.16
CA GLY A 529 7.70 -15.53 -10.07
C GLY A 529 9.04 -15.76 -9.37
N GLY A 530 9.19 -16.83 -8.59
CA GLY A 530 10.49 -17.27 -8.07
C GLY A 530 11.15 -16.25 -7.13
N LEU A 531 10.42 -15.97 -6.05
CA LEU A 531 10.84 -15.36 -4.79
C LEU A 531 12.27 -14.78 -4.72
N MET A 532 12.41 -13.54 -5.18
CA MET A 532 13.42 -12.63 -4.65
C MET A 532 12.88 -11.95 -3.38
N VAL A 533 13.16 -12.51 -2.19
CA VAL A 533 12.93 -11.80 -0.91
C VAL A 533 13.91 -10.65 -0.78
N THR A 534 13.69 -9.54 -1.48
CA THR A 534 14.53 -8.37 -1.21
C THR A 534 13.95 -7.57 -0.04
N PHE A 535 14.82 -7.31 0.92
CA PHE A 535 14.59 -6.36 2.00
C PHE A 535 14.49 -4.92 1.45
N MET A 536 15.16 -4.64 0.33
CA MET A 536 15.27 -3.35 -0.31
C MET A 536 14.11 -3.14 -1.29
N ASN A 537 13.21 -2.21 -0.96
CA ASN A 537 12.30 -1.66 -1.96
C ASN A 537 13.17 -1.16 -3.11
N GLN A 538 12.88 -1.64 -4.31
CA GLN A 538 13.75 -1.45 -5.46
C GLN A 538 13.90 0.02 -5.85
N ASN A 539 12.94 0.84 -5.45
CA ASN A 539 12.92 2.30 -5.54
C ASN A 539 13.96 2.99 -4.67
N LYS A 540 14.64 2.24 -3.81
CA LYS A 540 15.64 2.70 -2.84
C LYS A 540 17.00 2.09 -3.09
N SER A 541 17.14 1.14 -4.02
CA SER A 541 18.45 0.57 -4.32
C SER A 541 19.30 1.57 -5.10
N LYS A 542 20.55 1.74 -4.65
CA LYS A 542 21.59 2.49 -5.37
C LYS A 542 22.00 1.86 -6.69
N PHE A 543 21.62 0.60 -6.91
CA PHE A 543 21.84 -0.11 -8.16
C PHE A 543 20.67 -0.01 -9.12
N HIS A 544 19.56 0.62 -8.73
CA HIS A 544 18.39 0.70 -9.58
C HIS A 544 18.70 1.45 -10.89
N PRO A 545 18.30 0.93 -12.06
CA PRO A 545 18.65 1.54 -13.34
C PRO A 545 18.27 3.02 -13.44
N ALA A 546 17.11 3.43 -12.92
CA ALA A 546 16.70 4.84 -12.94
C ALA A 546 17.56 5.82 -12.12
N VAL A 547 18.39 5.36 -11.18
CA VAL A 547 19.34 6.23 -10.44
C VAL A 547 20.79 6.12 -10.95
N THR A 548 21.13 5.04 -11.65
CA THR A 548 22.46 4.82 -12.19
C THR A 548 22.61 5.24 -13.64
N TYR A 549 21.53 5.24 -14.44
CA TYR A 549 21.55 5.72 -15.81
C TYR A 549 21.81 7.21 -15.88
N ASP A 550 22.52 7.64 -16.93
CA ASP A 550 22.46 9.03 -17.35
C ASP A 550 21.08 9.34 -17.94
N ARG A 551 20.30 10.13 -17.19
CA ARG A 551 18.98 10.61 -17.59
C ARG A 551 19.03 12.04 -18.14
N SER A 552 20.19 12.47 -18.64
CA SER A 552 20.36 13.73 -19.37
C SER A 552 19.37 13.86 -20.54
N VAL A 553 18.99 12.74 -21.15
CA VAL A 553 17.89 12.67 -22.14
C VAL A 553 16.55 12.74 -21.41
N ARG A 554 15.91 13.90 -21.47
CA ARG A 554 14.58 14.16 -20.91
C ARG A 554 13.51 13.86 -21.93
N THR A 555 12.47 13.15 -21.51
CA THR A 555 11.29 12.85 -22.34
C THR A 555 10.08 13.64 -21.86
N PRO A 556 9.11 13.99 -22.73
CA PRO A 556 7.86 14.64 -22.34
C PRO A 556 7.16 13.96 -21.13
N ALA A 557 7.18 12.63 -21.06
CA ALA A 557 6.57 11.87 -19.97
C ALA A 557 7.12 12.19 -18.56
N GLY A 558 8.33 12.76 -18.45
CA GLY A 558 8.90 13.16 -17.16
C GLY A 558 8.35 14.49 -16.63
N ALA A 559 7.63 15.25 -17.46
CA ALA A 559 7.16 16.57 -17.12
C ALA A 559 6.12 16.55 -15.99
N ASP A 560 5.19 15.58 -15.99
CA ASP A 560 4.17 15.44 -14.94
C ASP A 560 4.78 15.26 -13.54
N GLN A 561 5.88 14.51 -13.45
CA GLN A 561 6.60 14.32 -12.21
C GLN A 561 7.38 15.57 -11.81
N ALA A 562 8.08 16.20 -12.77
CA ALA A 562 8.88 17.39 -12.52
C ALA A 562 8.05 18.65 -12.23
N PHE A 563 6.80 18.70 -12.71
CA PHE A 563 5.84 19.77 -12.44
C PHE A 563 5.21 19.56 -11.04
N SER A 564 6.07 19.67 -10.02
CA SER A 564 5.74 19.46 -8.62
C SER A 564 6.29 20.57 -7.74
N ILE A 565 5.41 21.12 -6.90
CA ILE A 565 5.80 22.21 -5.99
C ILE A 565 6.83 21.70 -4.98
N GLY A 566 6.80 20.41 -4.63
CA GLY A 566 7.75 19.78 -3.72
C GLY A 566 9.22 20.01 -4.09
N PHE A 567 9.55 20.14 -5.38
CA PHE A 567 10.93 20.44 -5.82
C PHE A 567 11.40 21.87 -5.50
N THR A 568 10.47 22.78 -5.20
CA THR A 568 10.75 24.19 -4.89
C THR A 568 10.37 24.58 -3.47
N ASP A 569 9.38 23.90 -2.90
CA ASP A 569 8.76 24.17 -1.61
C ASP A 569 8.22 22.83 -1.06
N PRO A 570 9.08 21.96 -0.51
CA PRO A 570 8.68 20.65 0.01
C PRO A 570 7.87 20.78 1.31
N ALA A 571 6.91 19.87 1.49
CA ALA A 571 6.14 19.77 2.70
C ALA A 571 7.01 19.44 3.93
N ILE A 572 6.77 20.14 5.03
CA ILE A 572 7.34 19.78 6.34
C ILE A 572 6.49 18.66 6.94
N LYS A 573 7.15 17.55 7.31
CA LYS A 573 6.51 16.40 7.97
C LYS A 573 7.14 16.09 9.32
N VAL A 574 6.31 15.79 10.30
CA VAL A 574 6.70 15.39 11.65
C VAL A 574 6.84 13.86 11.71
N LEU A 575 7.93 13.39 12.31
CA LEU A 575 8.13 11.97 12.58
C LEU A 575 7.25 11.54 13.75
N ALA A 576 6.10 10.94 13.46
CA ALA A 576 5.16 10.44 14.47
C ALA A 576 4.16 9.48 13.81
N ASN A 577 3.53 8.61 14.60
CA ASN A 577 2.36 7.87 14.16
C ASN A 577 1.24 8.85 13.82
N SER A 578 0.59 8.66 12.68
CA SER A 578 -0.55 9.48 12.27
C SER A 578 -1.77 9.24 13.18
N PRO A 579 -2.60 10.27 13.47
CA PRO A 579 -3.82 10.15 14.27
C PRO A 579 -5.00 9.53 13.51
N ASN A 580 -4.73 8.79 12.44
CA ASN A 580 -5.75 8.18 11.60
C ASN A 580 -6.46 7.06 12.36
N ILE A 581 -7.77 6.93 12.18
CA ILE A 581 -8.58 6.06 13.05
C ILE A 581 -8.16 4.58 13.05
N TRP A 582 -7.63 4.07 11.94
CA TRP A 582 -7.17 2.68 11.83
C TRP A 582 -5.87 2.39 12.61
N VAL A 583 -5.14 3.42 13.04
CA VAL A 583 -3.97 3.27 13.92
C VAL A 583 -4.39 2.85 15.33
N PHE A 584 -5.65 3.11 15.71
CA PHE A 584 -6.21 2.74 17.01
C PHE A 584 -6.81 1.32 17.04
N GLY A 585 -6.25 0.39 16.25
CA GLY A 585 -6.74 -1.00 16.18
C GLY A 585 -6.72 -1.74 17.52
N GLU A 586 -5.84 -1.34 18.44
CA GLU A 586 -5.73 -1.88 19.81
C GLU A 586 -6.65 -1.18 20.81
N VAL A 587 -7.36 -0.12 20.41
CA VAL A 587 -8.36 0.57 21.22
C VAL A 587 -9.73 -0.03 20.87
N PRO A 588 -10.31 -0.92 21.71
CA PRO A 588 -11.48 -1.71 21.30
C PRO A 588 -12.69 -0.87 20.90
N SER A 589 -12.89 0.29 21.56
CA SER A 589 -13.98 1.22 21.26
C SER A 589 -13.86 1.83 19.85
N LEU A 590 -12.66 2.29 19.47
CA LEU A 590 -12.38 2.86 18.15
C LEU A 590 -12.28 1.80 17.06
N GLN A 591 -11.73 0.62 17.37
CA GLN A 591 -11.75 -0.53 16.46
C GLN A 591 -13.18 -0.91 16.08
N LYS A 592 -14.08 -0.98 17.08
CA LYS A 592 -15.51 -1.24 16.85
C LYS A 592 -16.17 -0.11 16.04
N ALA A 593 -15.87 1.15 16.34
CA ALA A 593 -16.40 2.28 15.58
C ALA A 593 -15.97 2.26 14.11
N PHE A 594 -14.68 2.00 13.85
CA PHE A 594 -14.14 1.91 12.50
C PHE A 594 -14.68 0.71 11.72
N ALA A 595 -14.91 -0.43 12.38
CA ALA A 595 -15.60 -1.57 11.77
C ALA A 595 -17.03 -1.21 11.33
N ALA A 596 -17.68 -0.26 12.02
CA ALA A 596 -19.02 0.25 11.70
C ALA A 596 -19.03 1.49 10.78
N LYS A 597 -17.91 1.84 10.13
CA LYS A 597 -17.76 3.11 9.37
C LYS A 597 -18.85 3.42 8.34
N LYS A 598 -19.45 2.41 7.70
CA LYS A 598 -20.57 2.59 6.75
C LYS A 598 -21.77 3.30 7.37
N ALA A 599 -22.02 3.09 8.67
CA ALA A 599 -23.08 3.78 9.41
C ALA A 599 -22.80 5.28 9.62
N LEU A 600 -21.56 5.73 9.39
CA LEU A 600 -21.15 7.13 9.35
C LEU A 600 -21.09 7.66 7.91
N GLU A 601 -20.45 6.90 7.01
CA GLU A 601 -20.20 7.31 5.61
C GLU A 601 -21.48 7.45 4.79
N ASP A 602 -22.41 6.49 4.87
CA ASP A 602 -23.63 6.53 4.05
C ASP A 602 -24.53 7.73 4.41
N PRO A 603 -24.79 8.04 5.70
CA PRO A 603 -25.49 9.27 6.07
C PRO A 603 -24.75 10.55 5.68
N LEU A 604 -23.42 10.58 5.75
CA LEU A 604 -22.62 11.73 5.30
C LEU A 604 -22.84 11.99 3.81
N THR A 605 -22.72 10.97 2.96
CA THR A 605 -22.98 11.11 1.52
C THR A 605 -24.39 11.61 1.24
N LYS A 606 -25.38 11.14 2.02
CA LYS A 606 -26.78 11.54 1.87
C LYS A 606 -26.98 13.04 2.07
N THR A 607 -26.19 13.71 2.92
CA THR A 607 -26.30 15.17 3.13
C THR A 607 -26.08 15.97 1.84
N LEU A 608 -25.24 15.48 0.92
CA LEU A 608 -24.97 16.11 -0.39
C LEU A 608 -26.20 16.09 -1.32
N THR A 609 -27.17 15.21 -1.05
CA THR A 609 -28.40 15.08 -1.84
C THR A 609 -29.51 16.04 -1.41
N ALA A 610 -29.29 16.83 -0.35
CA ALA A 610 -30.30 17.76 0.17
C ALA A 610 -30.74 18.76 -0.91
N GLY A 611 -32.05 18.94 -1.06
CA GLY A 611 -32.63 19.91 -2.00
C GLY A 611 -32.91 21.29 -1.39
N SER A 612 -32.66 21.48 -0.09
CA SER A 612 -32.86 22.74 0.62
C SER A 612 -32.02 22.81 1.88
N ALA A 613 -31.81 24.03 2.41
CA ALA A 613 -31.10 24.23 3.67
C ALA A 613 -31.72 23.47 4.85
N ALA A 614 -33.05 23.50 4.98
CA ALA A 614 -33.75 22.77 6.06
C ALA A 614 -33.58 21.25 5.95
N GLN A 615 -33.57 20.72 4.73
CA GLN A 615 -33.29 19.29 4.51
C GLN A 615 -31.82 18.96 4.81
N PHE A 616 -30.89 19.84 4.44
CA PHE A 616 -29.48 19.69 4.75
C PHE A 616 -29.26 19.62 6.26
N ASP A 617 -29.78 20.59 7.02
CA ASP A 617 -29.63 20.65 8.47
C ASP A 617 -30.11 19.34 9.13
N LYS A 618 -31.30 18.86 8.72
CA LYS A 618 -31.85 17.59 9.21
C LYS A 618 -30.95 16.39 8.89
N LEU A 619 -30.50 16.26 7.64
CA LEU A 619 -29.66 15.13 7.22
C LEU A 619 -28.29 15.15 7.92
N TYR A 620 -27.75 16.34 8.17
CA TYR A 620 -26.49 16.50 8.88
C TYR A 620 -26.62 16.11 10.36
N ASP A 621 -27.71 16.51 11.02
CA ASP A 621 -28.00 16.06 12.39
C ASP A 621 -28.20 14.55 12.48
N ASP A 622 -28.88 13.95 11.49
CA ASP A 622 -29.07 12.50 11.40
C ASP A 622 -27.72 11.78 11.17
N PHE A 623 -26.82 12.38 10.38
CA PHE A 623 -25.44 11.91 10.20
C PHE A 623 -24.67 11.87 11.53
N LEU A 624 -24.64 12.96 12.29
CA LEU A 624 -23.94 13.02 13.58
C LEU A 624 -24.50 11.99 14.57
N LYS A 625 -25.83 11.86 14.66
CA LYS A 625 -26.47 10.82 15.50
C LYS A 625 -26.12 9.41 15.08
N SER A 626 -25.94 9.16 13.78
CA SER A 626 -25.56 7.85 13.25
C SER A 626 -24.11 7.53 13.59
N ALA A 627 -23.20 8.52 13.52
CA ALA A 627 -21.82 8.39 13.98
C ALA A 627 -21.76 8.06 15.48
N ASP A 628 -22.48 8.76 16.34
CA ASP A 628 -22.50 8.47 17.78
C ASP A 628 -23.00 7.04 18.06
N LYS A 629 -24.08 6.60 17.38
CA LYS A 629 -24.60 5.22 17.48
C LYS A 629 -23.64 4.16 16.98
N ALA A 630 -22.82 4.48 15.98
CA ALA A 630 -21.80 3.60 15.44
C ALA A 630 -20.58 3.50 16.36
N GLY A 631 -20.47 4.32 17.41
CA GLY A 631 -19.42 4.24 18.43
C GLY A 631 -18.39 5.38 18.35
N PHE A 632 -18.57 6.36 17.47
CA PHE A 632 -17.71 7.54 17.36
C PHE A 632 -18.01 8.58 18.46
N THR A 633 -17.91 8.13 19.71
CA THR A 633 -18.25 8.89 20.91
C THR A 633 -17.03 9.61 21.48
N ASP A 634 -17.24 10.68 22.24
CA ASP A 634 -16.15 11.43 22.86
C ASP A 634 -15.37 10.58 23.88
N ALA A 635 -16.03 9.57 24.49
CA ALA A 635 -15.37 8.58 25.35
C ALA A 635 -14.39 7.69 24.56
N ALA A 636 -14.81 7.19 23.39
CA ALA A 636 -13.93 6.41 22.51
C ALA A 636 -12.75 7.26 22.01
N LEU A 637 -13.00 8.54 21.70
CA LEU A 637 -11.96 9.48 21.30
C LEU A 637 -10.94 9.72 22.43
N ALA A 638 -11.38 9.81 23.69
CA ALA A 638 -10.49 9.98 24.84
C ALA A 638 -9.58 8.74 25.05
N GLU A 639 -10.11 7.53 24.83
CA GLU A 639 -9.28 6.31 24.80
C GLU A 639 -8.24 6.36 23.68
N GLY A 640 -8.64 6.84 22.50
CA GLY A 640 -7.75 7.08 21.36
C GLY A 640 -6.65 8.12 21.65
N ASP A 641 -6.98 9.25 22.27
CA ASP A 641 -6.00 10.28 22.64
C ASP A 641 -4.96 9.74 23.62
N LYS A 642 -5.40 8.95 24.61
CA LYS A 642 -4.48 8.27 25.54
C LYS A 642 -3.53 7.34 24.78
N TYR A 643 -4.09 6.46 23.95
CA TYR A 643 -3.28 5.53 23.14
C TYR A 643 -2.31 6.29 22.23
N PHE A 644 -2.79 7.34 21.56
CA PHE A 644 -2.00 8.15 20.64
C PHE A 644 -0.76 8.73 21.32
N ARG A 645 -0.90 9.24 22.55
CA ARG A 645 0.23 9.77 23.33
C ARG A 645 1.19 8.68 23.75
N GLU A 646 0.67 7.57 24.28
CA GLU A 646 1.51 6.44 24.72
C GLU A 646 2.34 5.86 23.56
N HIS A 647 1.79 5.83 22.35
CA HIS A 647 2.43 5.24 21.16
C HIS A 647 3.21 6.26 20.31
N ASN A 648 3.36 7.50 20.77
CA ASN A 648 4.23 8.50 20.18
C ASN A 648 5.37 8.94 21.12
N VAL A 649 5.58 8.20 22.21
CA VAL A 649 6.81 8.26 23.01
C VAL A 649 7.71 7.11 22.57
N GLY A 650 8.96 7.42 22.21
CA GLY A 650 9.97 6.43 21.85
C GLY A 650 10.34 5.52 23.01
N GLY A 651 10.78 4.30 22.71
CA GLY A 651 11.23 3.32 23.70
C GLY A 651 12.49 3.75 24.48
N ASP A 652 13.16 4.79 24.01
CA ASP A 652 14.26 5.53 24.65
C ASP A 652 13.77 6.69 25.56
N GLY A 653 12.46 6.87 25.68
CA GLY A 653 11.84 8.00 26.38
C GLY A 653 11.83 9.30 25.59
N VAL A 654 12.24 9.29 24.31
CA VAL A 654 12.16 10.47 23.44
C VAL A 654 10.71 10.66 23.01
N ASP A 655 10.08 11.71 23.49
CA ASP A 655 8.79 12.15 22.94
C ASP A 655 8.98 12.48 21.46
N TYR A 656 8.30 11.77 20.55
CA TYR A 656 8.30 12.07 19.11
C TYR A 656 7.33 13.22 18.77
N MET A 657 6.66 13.75 19.79
CA MET A 657 5.92 15.00 19.79
C MET A 657 6.56 16.08 20.71
N PRO A 658 7.90 16.19 20.82
CA PRO A 658 8.53 16.93 21.93
C PRO A 658 8.37 18.45 21.81
N ASN A 659 8.07 18.94 20.60
CA ASN A 659 8.06 20.36 20.24
C ASN A 659 6.81 20.72 19.42
N ILE A 660 5.62 20.45 19.97
CA ILE A 660 4.35 20.96 19.43
C ILE A 660 3.86 22.18 20.23
N LYS A 661 4.77 23.02 20.74
CA LYS A 661 4.44 24.35 21.28
C LYS A 661 4.64 25.43 20.24
#